data_AF-A0AAX6MZU0-F1
#
_entry.id   AF-A0AAX6MZU0-F1
#
_cell.length_a   1.000
_cell.length_b   1.000
_cell.length_c   1.000
_cell.angle_alpha   90.00
_cell.angle_beta   90.00
_cell.angle_gamma   90.00
#
_symmetry.space_group_name_H-M   'P 1'
#
loop_
_entity.id
_entity.type
_entity.pdbx_description
1 polymer ?
#
loop_
_entity_poly.entity_id
_entity_poly.type
_entity_poly.pdbx_seq_one_letter_code
_entity_poly.pdbx_strand_id
1 'polypeptide(L)'
;MMLASRFSRALPRATPIAARWAAPLRKPLGSTFARYESTEGKVQGAVIGIDLGTTNSAVAIMEGKVPRIIENSEGARTTPSVVAFAQDGERLVGVAAKRQAVVNPENTLFATKRLIGRKFTDPEVQRDIKEVPYKIVQHTNGDAWVEARGQKYSPSQIGGFVLNKMKETAEAYLSKPVKNAVVTVPAYFNDSQRQATKDAGQIAGLNVLRVVNEPTAAALAYGLEKEADRVVAVYDLGGGTFDISVLEIQNGVFEVKSTNGDTHLGGEDFDIRLVRHLVQQFKSDSGIDLSNDRMAIQRIREAAEKAKIELSSSLQTDISLPFITADASGPKHINTKMTRSQLESMMDPLITKTVEPVRKALKDANLQAKDIQEVILVGGMTRMPKVSESVKSIFGREPAKSVNPDEAVAIGAAIQGAVLSGEVKDLLLLDVTPLSLGIETLGGVFTRLINRNTTIPTKKSQVFSTAADFQTAVEIKVYQGERELVKDNKLLGNFQLVGIPPAHRGVPQIEVTFDIDADSIVHVHAKDKSTNKDQSITIASGSGLSDSEIEQMVQDSEKYAEQDKERKAAIEAANRADSVLNDTEKALNEFSDRLDKTEADGIREKITSLREFVSKSQSGEGTATAAEIKEKTDELQMASLNLFDKMHKARAESGEAGSSEAGSSEAKPEDEKKP
;
A
#
# COMPACT_ATOMS: atom_id res chain seq x y z
N MET A 1 81.21 33.52 12.98
CA MET A 1 82.65 33.76 13.27
C MET A 1 83.36 32.42 13.14
N MET A 2 84.37 32.27 12.26
CA MET A 2 85.24 31.08 12.03
C MET A 2 84.52 29.71 11.90
N LEU A 3 84.51 28.98 10.77
CA LEU A 3 85.45 28.83 9.66
C LEU A 3 86.80 28.20 10.08
N ALA A 4 86.87 26.87 10.03
CA ALA A 4 88.11 26.09 10.13
C ALA A 4 87.98 24.77 9.33
N SER A 5 88.81 24.59 8.30
CA SER A 5 88.84 23.40 7.42
C SER A 5 90.11 22.57 7.62
N ARG A 6 90.04 21.24 7.43
CA ARG A 6 91.24 20.42 7.12
C ARG A 6 90.95 19.39 6.02
N PHE A 7 91.94 19.21 5.16
CA PHE A 7 91.98 18.26 4.04
C PHE A 7 92.78 17.00 4.40
N SER A 8 92.39 15.85 3.84
CA SER A 8 93.32 14.88 3.23
C SER A 8 92.57 13.88 2.34
N ARG A 9 93.07 13.61 1.12
CA ARG A 9 92.54 12.59 0.20
C ARG A 9 93.37 11.30 0.27
N ALA A 10 92.73 10.13 0.15
CA ALA A 10 93.42 8.87 -0.15
C ALA A 10 92.51 7.79 -0.79
N LEU A 11 92.24 7.94 -2.10
CA LEU A 11 92.01 6.89 -3.14
C LEU A 11 90.96 5.74 -2.90
N PRO A 12 90.47 5.09 -3.98
CA PRO A 12 89.22 4.33 -3.93
C PRO A 12 89.37 2.87 -3.49
N ARG A 13 88.26 2.28 -3.00
CA ARG A 13 88.05 0.82 -2.91
C ARG A 13 86.80 0.43 -3.69
N ALA A 14 86.86 -0.71 -4.37
CA ALA A 14 85.78 -1.24 -5.20
C ALA A 14 84.54 -1.63 -4.37
N THR A 15 83.36 -1.40 -4.93
CA THR A 15 82.07 -1.84 -4.37
C THR A 15 81.88 -3.34 -4.55
N PRO A 16 81.65 -4.13 -3.49
CA PRO A 16 81.23 -5.52 -3.65
C PRO A 16 79.79 -5.59 -4.17
N ILE A 17 79.54 -6.45 -5.15
CA ILE A 17 78.19 -6.71 -5.66
C ILE A 17 77.43 -7.55 -4.62
N ALA A 18 76.37 -6.97 -4.04
CA ALA A 18 75.46 -7.66 -3.14
C ALA A 18 74.03 -7.58 -3.71
N ALA A 19 73.55 -8.69 -4.28
CA ALA A 19 72.23 -8.76 -4.90
C ALA A 19 71.11 -8.71 -3.84
N ARG A 20 70.55 -7.53 -3.59
CA ARG A 20 69.30 -7.38 -2.84
C ARG A 20 68.11 -7.67 -3.75
N TRP A 21 67.45 -8.80 -3.53
CA TRP A 21 66.08 -9.00 -3.99
C TRP A 21 65.18 -7.95 -3.32
N ALA A 22 64.42 -7.19 -4.12
CA ALA A 22 63.46 -6.24 -3.61
C ALA A 22 62.21 -6.99 -3.12
N ALA A 23 61.99 -7.03 -1.81
CA ALA A 23 60.73 -7.52 -1.25
C ALA A 23 59.59 -6.57 -1.66
N PRO A 24 58.42 -7.09 -2.11
CA PRO A 24 57.32 -6.24 -2.54
C PRO A 24 56.73 -5.46 -1.36
N LEU A 25 56.49 -4.16 -1.58
CA LEU A 25 55.84 -3.28 -0.61
C LEU A 25 54.43 -3.79 -0.29
N ARG A 26 54.23 -4.25 0.95
CA ARG A 26 52.91 -4.61 1.47
C ARG A 26 52.03 -3.36 1.49
N LYS A 27 51.01 -3.31 0.61
CA LYS A 27 49.93 -2.33 0.70
C LYS A 27 49.20 -2.49 2.04
N PRO A 28 48.61 -1.42 2.60
CA PRO A 28 47.68 -1.57 3.73
C PRO A 28 46.49 -2.43 3.30
N LEU A 29 45.98 -3.24 4.24
CA LEU A 29 44.77 -4.03 4.07
C LEU A 29 43.54 -3.11 4.12
N GLY A 30 43.25 -2.44 3.00
CA GLY A 30 41.94 -1.83 2.79
C GLY A 30 40.87 -2.92 2.81
N SER A 31 39.84 -2.76 3.63
CA SER A 31 38.71 -3.69 3.72
C SER A 31 37.87 -3.61 2.44
N THR A 32 38.21 -4.42 1.44
CA THR A 32 37.36 -4.68 0.29
C THR A 32 36.12 -5.43 0.77
N PHE A 33 35.07 -4.69 1.13
CA PHE A 33 33.72 -5.24 1.21
C PHE A 33 33.38 -5.79 -0.18
N ALA A 34 33.44 -7.11 -0.33
CA ALA A 34 32.95 -7.75 -1.53
C ALA A 34 31.44 -7.49 -1.60
N ARG A 35 30.98 -6.83 -2.67
CA ARG A 35 29.55 -6.76 -2.97
C ARG A 35 29.07 -8.20 -3.08
N TYR A 36 28.13 -8.58 -2.22
CA TYR A 36 27.37 -9.80 -2.40
C TYR A 36 26.34 -9.54 -3.49
N GLU A 37 26.79 -9.49 -4.75
CA GLU A 37 25.89 -9.54 -5.89
C GLU A 37 25.20 -10.91 -5.84
N SER A 38 23.97 -10.92 -5.34
CA SER A 38 23.09 -12.09 -5.40
C SER A 38 22.79 -12.38 -6.87
N THR A 39 23.59 -13.26 -7.50
CA THR A 39 23.43 -13.68 -8.90
C THR A 39 22.25 -14.66 -9.08
N GLU A 40 21.12 -14.34 -8.45
CA GLU A 40 19.81 -14.80 -8.90
C GLU A 40 19.34 -13.85 -10.02
N GLY A 41 18.41 -14.30 -10.84
CA GLY A 41 18.20 -13.73 -12.19
C GLY A 41 17.92 -12.23 -12.19
N LYS A 42 18.63 -11.47 -13.07
CA LYS A 42 18.33 -10.06 -13.35
C LYS A 42 16.83 -9.86 -13.51
N VAL A 43 16.25 -8.96 -12.72
CA VAL A 43 14.82 -8.63 -12.74
C VAL A 43 14.39 -8.33 -14.18
N GLN A 44 13.38 -9.05 -14.69
CA GLN A 44 12.84 -8.88 -16.04
C GLN A 44 11.45 -8.25 -16.00
N GLY A 45 11.24 -7.28 -16.89
CA GLY A 45 10.02 -6.46 -16.91
C GLY A 45 10.09 -5.27 -15.93
N ALA A 46 9.05 -4.44 -15.95
CA ALA A 46 8.98 -3.27 -15.08
C ALA A 46 8.89 -3.69 -13.59
N VAL A 47 9.42 -2.83 -12.72
CA VAL A 47 9.19 -2.87 -11.27
C VAL A 47 8.36 -1.65 -10.91
N ILE A 48 7.23 -1.86 -10.24
CA ILE A 48 6.37 -0.76 -9.76
C ILE A 48 6.56 -0.53 -8.26
N GLY A 49 6.56 0.73 -7.84
CA GLY A 49 6.51 1.11 -6.43
C GLY A 49 5.07 1.28 -6.00
N ILE A 50 4.59 0.48 -5.04
CA ILE A 50 3.23 0.60 -4.52
C ILE A 50 3.29 1.04 -3.06
N ASP A 51 2.72 2.20 -2.76
CA ASP A 51 2.33 2.52 -1.40
C ASP A 51 0.98 1.89 -1.09
N LEU A 52 0.95 0.95 -0.14
CA LEU A 52 -0.26 0.26 0.32
C LEU A 52 -0.74 0.90 1.63
N GLY A 53 -1.17 2.16 1.62
CA GLY A 53 -1.54 2.87 2.85
C GLY A 53 -2.85 2.40 3.49
N THR A 54 -3.09 2.76 4.76
CA THR A 54 -4.28 2.33 5.53
C THR A 54 -5.60 2.85 4.95
N THR A 55 -5.61 4.07 4.42
CA THR A 55 -6.81 4.78 3.96
C THR A 55 -6.81 4.99 2.45
N ASN A 56 -5.63 5.23 1.87
CA ASN A 56 -5.40 5.32 0.42
C ASN A 56 -4.11 4.57 0.08
N SER A 57 -4.03 4.07 -1.15
CA SER A 57 -2.84 3.51 -1.79
C SER A 57 -2.45 4.35 -3.00
N ALA A 58 -1.18 4.32 -3.39
CA ALA A 58 -0.64 5.00 -4.57
C ALA A 58 0.34 4.10 -5.32
N VAL A 59 0.49 4.31 -6.63
CA VAL A 59 1.42 3.54 -7.46
C VAL A 59 2.27 4.45 -8.34
N ALA A 60 3.57 4.17 -8.36
CA ALA A 60 4.56 4.88 -9.16
C ALA A 60 5.44 3.92 -9.97
N ILE A 61 6.03 4.46 -11.03
CA ILE A 61 7.01 3.79 -11.90
C ILE A 61 8.25 4.68 -12.05
N MET A 62 9.30 4.14 -12.68
CA MET A 62 10.38 4.96 -13.25
C MET A 62 10.16 5.18 -14.75
N GLU A 63 10.12 6.44 -15.18
CA GLU A 63 10.26 6.82 -16.59
C GLU A 63 11.74 7.19 -16.83
N GLY A 64 12.56 6.15 -16.99
CA GLY A 64 14.02 6.25 -17.11
C GLY A 64 14.67 6.65 -15.78
N LYS A 65 14.96 7.95 -15.60
CA LYS A 65 15.50 8.48 -14.33
C LYS A 65 14.49 9.25 -13.48
N VAL A 66 13.30 9.52 -14.01
CA VAL A 66 12.27 10.31 -13.31
C VAL A 66 11.23 9.38 -12.71
N PRO A 67 11.02 9.36 -11.38
CA PRO A 67 9.92 8.63 -10.79
C PRO A 67 8.59 9.34 -11.08
N ARG A 68 7.53 8.57 -11.36
CA ARG A 68 6.21 9.13 -11.71
C ARG A 68 5.08 8.32 -11.08
N ILE A 69 4.23 9.01 -10.32
CA ILE A 69 2.93 8.51 -9.86
C ILE A 69 1.96 8.42 -11.03
N ILE A 70 1.23 7.31 -11.10
CA ILE A 70 0.23 6.99 -12.13
C ILE A 70 -1.17 7.30 -11.62
N GLU A 71 -2.03 7.80 -12.50
CA GLU A 71 -3.45 8.05 -12.23
C GLU A 71 -4.27 6.80 -12.49
N ASN A 72 -5.21 6.50 -11.59
CA ASN A 72 -6.12 5.38 -11.71
C ASN A 72 -7.21 5.63 -12.79
N SER A 73 -8.05 4.61 -13.03
CA SER A 73 -9.18 4.69 -13.98
C SER A 73 -10.25 5.75 -13.63
N GLU A 74 -10.20 6.34 -12.44
CA GLU A 74 -11.06 7.43 -11.99
C GLU A 74 -10.37 8.82 -12.08
N GLY A 75 -9.16 8.90 -12.63
CA GLY A 75 -8.38 10.13 -12.78
C GLY A 75 -7.71 10.62 -11.48
N ALA A 76 -7.60 9.76 -10.47
CA ALA A 76 -7.00 10.10 -9.17
C ALA A 76 -5.60 9.48 -9.01
N ARG A 77 -4.68 10.26 -8.42
CA ARG A 77 -3.28 9.88 -8.13
C ARG A 77 -3.13 8.97 -6.91
N THR A 78 -4.21 8.79 -6.16
CA THR A 78 -4.33 7.92 -4.99
C THR A 78 -5.69 7.21 -5.04
N THR A 79 -5.74 5.93 -4.66
CA THR A 79 -6.96 5.11 -4.65
C THR A 79 -7.33 4.73 -3.21
N PRO A 80 -8.58 4.88 -2.76
CA PRO A 80 -8.97 4.46 -1.41
C PRO A 80 -8.66 2.98 -1.12
N SER A 81 -8.08 2.69 0.05
CA SER A 81 -7.80 1.33 0.53
C SER A 81 -9.07 0.69 1.09
N VAL A 82 -10.08 0.58 0.22
CA VAL A 82 -11.44 0.14 0.53
C VAL A 82 -11.84 -0.94 -0.48
N VAL A 83 -12.40 -2.03 0.02
CA VAL A 83 -12.97 -3.13 -0.77
C VAL A 83 -14.42 -3.34 -0.32
N ALA A 84 -15.34 -3.59 -1.24
CA ALA A 84 -16.72 -3.90 -0.90
C ALA A 84 -17.28 -5.06 -1.72
N PHE A 85 -18.19 -5.81 -1.11
CA PHE A 85 -18.90 -6.90 -1.77
C PHE A 85 -20.37 -6.50 -1.96
N ALA A 86 -20.79 -6.34 -3.21
CA ALA A 86 -22.16 -6.01 -3.60
C ALA A 86 -23.14 -7.16 -3.29
N GLN A 87 -24.44 -6.96 -3.52
CA GLN A 87 -25.46 -7.97 -3.20
C GLN A 87 -25.47 -9.16 -4.16
N ASP A 88 -25.08 -8.91 -5.41
CA ASP A 88 -24.93 -9.86 -6.51
C ASP A 88 -23.54 -10.53 -6.57
N GLY A 89 -22.67 -10.23 -5.61
CA GLY A 89 -21.32 -10.78 -5.50
C GLY A 89 -20.20 -9.95 -6.12
N GLU A 90 -20.48 -8.81 -6.77
CA GLU A 90 -19.43 -7.98 -7.36
C GLU A 90 -18.43 -7.46 -6.30
N ARG A 91 -17.13 -7.58 -6.61
CA ARG A 91 -16.01 -7.11 -5.80
C ARG A 91 -15.59 -5.71 -6.26
N LEU A 92 -16.03 -4.69 -5.52
CA LEU A 92 -15.64 -3.31 -5.77
C LEU A 92 -14.36 -2.96 -5.00
N VAL A 93 -13.48 -2.16 -5.61
CA VAL A 93 -12.25 -1.65 -4.97
C VAL A 93 -12.16 -0.13 -5.19
N GLY A 94 -11.55 0.60 -4.26
CA GLY A 94 -11.24 2.01 -4.43
C GLY A 94 -12.44 2.95 -4.33
N VAL A 95 -12.56 3.89 -5.27
CA VAL A 95 -13.60 4.93 -5.26
C VAL A 95 -15.01 4.34 -5.34
N ALA A 96 -15.18 3.26 -6.12
CA ALA A 96 -16.47 2.55 -6.23
C ALA A 96 -16.88 1.95 -4.86
N ALA A 97 -15.96 1.28 -4.17
CA ALA A 97 -16.19 0.73 -2.85
C ALA A 97 -16.47 1.81 -1.80
N LYS A 98 -15.68 2.90 -1.76
CA LYS A 98 -15.92 4.01 -0.81
C LYS A 98 -17.28 4.69 -1.06
N ARG A 99 -17.73 4.83 -2.31
CA ARG A 99 -19.02 5.47 -2.65
C ARG A 99 -20.25 4.74 -2.10
N GLN A 100 -20.24 3.41 -2.08
CA GLN A 100 -21.39 2.61 -1.62
C GLN A 100 -21.37 2.26 -0.12
N ALA A 101 -20.34 2.69 0.62
CA ALA A 101 -20.14 2.34 2.03
C ALA A 101 -21.37 2.67 2.90
N VAL A 102 -21.96 3.84 2.69
CA VAL A 102 -23.17 4.34 3.37
C VAL A 102 -24.39 3.41 3.30
N VAL A 103 -24.56 2.62 2.24
CA VAL A 103 -25.70 1.68 2.06
C VAL A 103 -25.31 0.21 2.23
N ASN A 104 -24.02 -0.09 2.36
CA ASN A 104 -23.50 -1.45 2.52
C ASN A 104 -22.42 -1.54 3.63
N PRO A 105 -22.63 -0.94 4.82
CA PRO A 105 -21.55 -0.70 5.78
C PRO A 105 -20.94 -1.99 6.36
N GLU A 106 -21.72 -3.06 6.47
CA GLU A 106 -21.24 -4.35 7.01
C GLU A 106 -20.39 -5.16 6.02
N ASN A 107 -20.52 -4.91 4.71
CA ASN A 107 -19.77 -5.62 3.66
C ASN A 107 -18.77 -4.69 2.93
N THR A 108 -18.44 -3.54 3.55
CA THR A 108 -17.46 -2.58 3.06
C THR A 108 -16.29 -2.52 4.04
N LEU A 109 -15.14 -3.01 3.57
CA LEU A 109 -13.93 -3.26 4.35
C LEU A 109 -12.93 -2.13 4.07
N PHE A 110 -12.50 -1.44 5.12
CA PHE A 110 -11.55 -0.33 5.07
C PHE A 110 -10.60 -0.41 6.26
N ALA A 111 -9.49 0.33 6.23
CA ALA A 111 -8.47 0.36 7.29
C ALA A 111 -7.90 -1.02 7.69
N THR A 112 -8.05 -2.06 6.85
CA THR A 112 -7.64 -3.45 7.15
C THR A 112 -6.13 -3.62 7.34
N LYS A 113 -5.29 -2.65 6.92
CA LYS A 113 -3.86 -2.57 7.31
C LYS A 113 -3.66 -2.43 8.83
N ARG A 114 -4.67 -2.01 9.61
CA ARG A 114 -4.66 -2.06 11.08
C ARG A 114 -4.77 -3.49 11.64
N LEU A 115 -5.26 -4.45 10.84
CA LEU A 115 -5.49 -5.85 11.23
C LEU A 115 -4.44 -6.82 10.67
N ILE A 116 -3.71 -6.43 9.61
CA ILE A 116 -2.72 -7.28 8.94
C ILE A 116 -1.60 -7.70 9.91
N GLY A 117 -1.31 -9.01 9.95
CA GLY A 117 -0.34 -9.62 10.87
C GLY A 117 -0.70 -9.53 12.37
N ARG A 118 -1.97 -9.32 12.74
CA ARG A 118 -2.43 -9.30 14.15
C ARG A 118 -3.24 -10.54 14.52
N LYS A 119 -3.16 -10.96 15.79
CA LYS A 119 -4.05 -11.99 16.37
C LYS A 119 -5.38 -11.36 16.77
N PHE A 120 -6.47 -12.13 16.68
CA PHE A 120 -7.81 -11.67 17.07
C PHE A 120 -7.88 -11.19 18.52
N THR A 121 -7.04 -11.76 19.39
CA THR A 121 -6.92 -11.43 20.81
C THR A 121 -5.99 -10.25 21.13
N ASP A 122 -5.28 -9.69 20.14
CA ASP A 122 -4.40 -8.53 20.38
C ASP A 122 -5.26 -7.32 20.88
N PRO A 123 -4.82 -6.55 21.89
CA PRO A 123 -5.62 -5.48 22.50
C PRO A 123 -6.08 -4.39 21.52
N GLU A 124 -5.36 -4.22 20.42
CA GLU A 124 -5.63 -3.34 19.29
C GLU A 124 -6.90 -3.78 18.56
N VAL A 125 -6.95 -5.05 18.15
CA VAL A 125 -8.10 -5.65 17.46
C VAL A 125 -9.34 -5.66 18.36
N GLN A 126 -9.14 -5.88 19.66
CA GLN A 126 -10.20 -5.83 20.69
C GLN A 126 -10.75 -4.41 20.97
N ARG A 127 -10.11 -3.36 20.44
CA ARG A 127 -10.70 -2.02 20.32
C ARG A 127 -11.44 -1.89 18.99
N ASP A 128 -10.78 -2.18 17.87
CA ASP A 128 -11.30 -1.98 16.52
C ASP A 128 -12.64 -2.69 16.27
N ILE A 129 -12.85 -3.89 16.83
CA ILE A 129 -14.12 -4.66 16.85
C ILE A 129 -15.34 -3.80 17.24
N LYS A 130 -15.17 -2.72 18.02
CA LYS A 130 -16.24 -1.85 18.54
C LYS A 130 -16.45 -0.58 17.71
N GLU A 131 -15.52 -0.25 16.80
CA GLU A 131 -15.50 1.02 16.06
C GLU A 131 -15.75 0.87 14.56
N VAL A 132 -15.64 -0.36 14.01
CA VAL A 132 -15.85 -0.65 12.59
C VAL A 132 -17.26 -1.20 12.30
N PRO A 133 -17.84 -0.92 11.11
CA PRO A 133 -19.18 -1.38 10.76
C PRO A 133 -19.23 -2.84 10.31
N TYR A 134 -18.15 -3.37 9.72
CA TYR A 134 -18.03 -4.76 9.31
C TYR A 134 -17.65 -5.69 10.48
N LYS A 135 -17.74 -7.01 10.28
CA LYS A 135 -17.35 -7.99 11.30
C LYS A 135 -15.85 -8.28 11.23
N ILE A 136 -15.17 -8.19 12.37
CA ILE A 136 -13.86 -8.82 12.59
C ILE A 136 -14.10 -10.15 13.30
N VAL A 137 -13.47 -11.22 12.81
CA VAL A 137 -13.70 -12.60 13.25
C VAL A 137 -12.38 -13.33 13.51
N GLN A 138 -12.42 -14.34 14.37
CA GLN A 138 -11.26 -15.19 14.64
C GLN A 138 -11.09 -16.26 13.56
N HIS A 139 -9.86 -16.42 13.06
CA HIS A 139 -9.46 -17.54 12.22
C HIS A 139 -9.02 -18.76 13.04
N THR A 140 -8.89 -19.94 12.43
CA THR A 140 -8.55 -21.21 13.11
C THR A 140 -7.17 -21.17 13.77
N ASN A 141 -6.21 -20.46 13.17
CA ASN A 141 -4.87 -20.18 13.71
C ASN A 141 -4.83 -19.01 14.73
N GLY A 142 -6.00 -18.43 15.06
CA GLY A 142 -6.15 -17.30 15.99
C GLY A 142 -5.93 -15.90 15.39
N ASP A 143 -5.66 -15.78 14.09
CA ASP A 143 -5.49 -14.47 13.43
C ASP A 143 -6.78 -13.65 13.38
N ALA A 144 -6.64 -12.33 13.26
CA ALA A 144 -7.75 -11.40 13.02
C ALA A 144 -8.13 -11.38 11.53
N TRP A 145 -9.27 -11.95 11.19
CA TRP A 145 -9.85 -11.93 9.84
C TRP A 145 -11.10 -11.04 9.81
N VAL A 146 -11.66 -10.81 8.62
CA VAL A 146 -12.91 -10.06 8.44
C VAL A 146 -13.96 -10.92 7.75
N GLU A 147 -15.25 -10.62 7.96
CA GLU A 147 -16.36 -11.33 7.32
C GLU A 147 -17.27 -10.37 6.54
N ALA A 148 -17.56 -10.71 5.29
CA ALA A 148 -18.48 -9.99 4.40
C ALA A 148 -19.28 -11.01 3.57
N ARG A 149 -20.58 -10.78 3.37
CA ARG A 149 -21.52 -11.72 2.71
C ARG A 149 -21.51 -13.15 3.29
N GLY A 150 -21.12 -13.31 4.56
CA GLY A 150 -20.95 -14.61 5.22
C GLY A 150 -19.66 -15.35 4.84
N GLN A 151 -18.85 -14.82 3.94
CA GLN A 151 -17.51 -15.32 3.61
C GLN A 151 -16.47 -14.64 4.50
N LYS A 152 -15.42 -15.38 4.85
CA LYS A 152 -14.30 -14.89 5.65
C LYS A 152 -13.10 -14.58 4.76
N TYR A 153 -12.45 -13.45 5.02
CA TYR A 153 -11.26 -13.01 4.28
C TYR A 153 -10.14 -12.64 5.26
N SER A 154 -8.91 -13.03 4.92
CA SER A 154 -7.72 -12.55 5.62
C SER A 154 -7.46 -11.07 5.28
N PRO A 155 -6.82 -10.28 6.18
CA PRO A 155 -6.41 -8.92 5.84
C PRO A 155 -5.45 -8.89 4.63
N SER A 156 -4.67 -9.95 4.42
CA SER A 156 -3.78 -10.12 3.27
C SER A 156 -4.55 -10.26 1.95
N GLN A 157 -5.68 -10.96 1.91
CA GLN A 157 -6.56 -10.97 0.72
C GLN A 157 -7.10 -9.58 0.41
N ILE A 158 -7.57 -8.84 1.42
CA ILE A 158 -8.09 -7.48 1.23
C ILE A 158 -6.99 -6.53 0.74
N GLY A 159 -5.77 -6.66 1.29
CA GLY A 159 -4.58 -5.99 0.78
C GLY A 159 -4.28 -6.39 -0.68
N GLY A 160 -4.35 -7.67 -1.01
CA GLY A 160 -4.13 -8.20 -2.36
C GLY A 160 -5.12 -7.67 -3.38
N PHE A 161 -6.39 -7.48 -3.03
CA PHE A 161 -7.38 -6.85 -3.92
C PHE A 161 -7.06 -5.37 -4.19
N VAL A 162 -6.55 -4.63 -3.20
CA VAL A 162 -6.06 -3.25 -3.38
C VAL A 162 -4.77 -3.22 -4.21
N LEU A 163 -3.82 -4.11 -3.95
CA LEU A 163 -2.59 -4.26 -4.74
C LEU A 163 -2.86 -4.65 -6.19
N ASN A 164 -3.87 -5.51 -6.45
CA ASN A 164 -4.29 -5.85 -7.80
C ASN A 164 -4.83 -4.63 -8.55
N LYS A 165 -5.64 -3.77 -7.90
CA LYS A 165 -6.07 -2.49 -8.50
C LYS A 165 -4.89 -1.55 -8.81
N MET A 166 -3.81 -1.61 -8.04
CA MET A 166 -2.59 -0.82 -8.29
C MET A 166 -1.78 -1.38 -9.45
N LYS A 167 -1.71 -2.71 -9.56
CA LYS A 167 -1.15 -3.43 -10.71
C LYS A 167 -1.92 -3.11 -12.00
N GLU A 168 -3.25 -3.27 -12.02
CA GLU A 168 -4.12 -2.91 -13.14
C GLU A 168 -3.90 -1.46 -13.61
N THR A 169 -3.77 -0.54 -12.67
CA THR A 169 -3.51 0.88 -12.94
C THR A 169 -2.17 1.07 -13.66
N ALA A 170 -1.12 0.39 -13.23
CA ALA A 170 0.18 0.42 -13.90
C ALA A 170 0.19 -0.35 -15.24
N GLU A 171 -0.51 -1.47 -15.35
CA GLU A 171 -0.62 -2.27 -16.57
C GLU A 171 -1.36 -1.51 -17.68
N ALA A 172 -2.43 -0.80 -17.33
CA ALA A 172 -3.16 0.07 -18.25
C ALA A 172 -2.27 1.22 -18.75
N TYR A 173 -1.53 1.87 -17.86
CA TYR A 173 -0.61 2.96 -18.22
C TYR A 173 0.56 2.47 -19.09
N LEU A 174 1.20 1.36 -18.74
CA LEU A 174 2.34 0.79 -19.46
C LEU A 174 1.95 0.02 -20.74
N SER A 175 0.66 -0.28 -20.91
CA SER A 175 0.11 -1.17 -21.95
C SER A 175 0.80 -2.54 -22.00
N LYS A 176 1.25 -3.04 -20.83
CA LYS A 176 2.08 -4.25 -20.67
C LYS A 176 1.81 -4.91 -19.31
N PRO A 177 1.87 -6.25 -19.19
CA PRO A 177 1.76 -6.93 -17.90
C PRO A 177 2.86 -6.52 -16.92
N VAL A 178 2.50 -6.39 -15.65
CA VAL A 178 3.37 -6.05 -14.53
C VAL A 178 3.44 -7.23 -13.57
N LYS A 179 4.67 -7.72 -13.35
CA LYS A 179 4.92 -8.88 -12.49
C LYS A 179 5.75 -8.58 -11.24
N ASN A 180 6.49 -7.48 -11.18
CA ASN A 180 7.38 -7.18 -10.06
C ASN A 180 6.96 -5.89 -9.34
N ALA A 181 7.02 -5.89 -8.02
CA ALA A 181 6.72 -4.72 -7.21
C ALA A 181 7.69 -4.55 -6.03
N VAL A 182 7.81 -3.31 -5.56
CA VAL A 182 8.25 -2.95 -4.21
C VAL A 182 7.03 -2.43 -3.47
N VAL A 183 6.75 -2.96 -2.26
CA VAL A 183 5.54 -2.64 -1.48
C VAL A 183 5.92 -2.04 -0.14
N THR A 184 5.15 -1.04 0.32
CA THR A 184 5.45 -0.28 1.55
C THR A 184 4.85 -0.87 2.82
N VAL A 185 5.59 -0.74 3.92
CA VAL A 185 5.13 -1.01 5.28
C VAL A 185 5.57 0.09 6.25
N PRO A 186 4.80 0.36 7.32
CA PRO A 186 5.24 1.21 8.42
C PRO A 186 6.58 0.70 8.96
N ALA A 187 7.53 1.59 9.26
CA ALA A 187 8.85 1.20 9.74
C ALA A 187 8.77 0.35 11.01
N TYR A 188 7.83 0.66 11.90
CA TYR A 188 7.59 -0.08 13.14
C TYR A 188 6.76 -1.39 12.98
N PHE A 189 6.48 -1.86 11.75
CA PHE A 189 5.87 -3.19 11.53
C PHE A 189 6.77 -4.33 11.99
N ASN A 190 6.17 -5.29 12.71
CA ASN A 190 6.82 -6.54 13.10
C ASN A 190 6.82 -7.57 11.95
N ASP A 191 7.56 -8.67 12.16
CA ASP A 191 7.72 -9.79 11.20
C ASP A 191 6.39 -10.26 10.57
N SER A 192 5.38 -10.57 11.40
CA SER A 192 4.08 -11.08 10.94
C SER A 192 3.33 -10.07 10.07
N GLN A 193 3.53 -8.78 10.29
CA GLN A 193 2.90 -7.72 9.49
C GLN A 193 3.64 -7.50 8.16
N ARG A 194 4.96 -7.71 8.14
CA ARG A 194 5.80 -7.69 6.93
C ARG A 194 5.48 -8.88 6.04
N GLN A 195 5.51 -10.10 6.59
CA GLN A 195 5.17 -11.32 5.84
C GLN A 195 3.75 -11.25 5.29
N ALA A 196 2.74 -10.92 6.11
CA ALA A 196 1.36 -10.79 5.65
C ALA A 196 1.16 -9.72 4.54
N THR A 197 2.02 -8.70 4.49
CA THR A 197 2.04 -7.71 3.38
C THR A 197 2.71 -8.27 2.12
N LYS A 198 3.72 -9.14 2.27
CA LYS A 198 4.36 -9.88 1.17
C LYS A 198 3.38 -10.90 0.56
N ASP A 199 2.66 -11.64 1.41
CA ASP A 199 1.58 -12.57 1.01
C ASP A 199 0.49 -11.85 0.20
N ALA A 200 0.10 -10.65 0.62
CA ALA A 200 -0.89 -9.83 -0.11
C ALA A 200 -0.43 -9.52 -1.54
N GLY A 201 0.86 -9.27 -1.77
CA GLY A 201 1.44 -9.10 -3.10
C GLY A 201 1.39 -10.38 -3.92
N GLN A 202 1.71 -11.53 -3.32
CA GLN A 202 1.60 -12.84 -3.97
C GLN A 202 0.15 -13.14 -4.41
N ILE A 203 -0.85 -12.83 -3.57
CA ILE A 203 -2.29 -12.95 -3.88
C ILE A 203 -2.73 -12.02 -5.04
N ALA A 204 -2.05 -10.88 -5.24
CA ALA A 204 -2.24 -9.99 -6.39
C ALA A 204 -1.49 -10.46 -7.66
N GLY A 205 -0.80 -11.60 -7.61
CA GLY A 205 0.08 -12.07 -8.67
C GLY A 205 1.24 -11.09 -8.93
N LEU A 206 1.85 -10.58 -7.86
CA LEU A 206 3.06 -9.75 -7.87
C LEU A 206 4.21 -10.46 -7.15
N ASN A 207 5.36 -10.53 -7.81
CA ASN A 207 6.65 -10.82 -7.22
C ASN A 207 7.13 -9.60 -6.40
N VAL A 208 6.98 -9.66 -5.08
CA VAL A 208 7.42 -8.60 -4.16
C VAL A 208 8.94 -8.71 -3.95
N LEU A 209 9.70 -7.91 -4.70
CA LEU A 209 11.17 -7.90 -4.69
C LEU A 209 11.77 -7.29 -3.41
N ARG A 210 10.99 -6.45 -2.73
CA ARG A 210 11.35 -5.78 -1.48
C ARG A 210 10.10 -5.32 -0.75
N VAL A 211 10.06 -5.54 0.55
CA VAL A 211 9.19 -4.81 1.48
C VAL A 211 9.99 -3.61 2.02
N VAL A 212 9.58 -2.38 1.70
CA VAL A 212 10.31 -1.15 2.06
C VAL A 212 9.61 -0.37 3.16
N ASN A 213 10.38 0.22 4.08
CA ASN A 213 9.84 1.05 5.16
C ASN A 213 9.30 2.39 4.61
N GLU A 214 8.08 2.77 4.98
CA GLU A 214 7.37 3.98 4.55
C GLU A 214 8.22 5.27 4.67
N PRO A 215 8.78 5.64 5.85
CA PRO A 215 9.62 6.83 5.97
C PRO A 215 10.97 6.71 5.24
N THR A 216 11.49 5.49 5.04
CA THR A 216 12.70 5.25 4.21
C THR A 216 12.42 5.56 2.74
N ALA A 217 11.28 5.10 2.21
CA ALA A 217 10.85 5.42 0.86
C ALA A 217 10.67 6.93 0.67
N ALA A 218 9.99 7.61 1.60
CA ALA A 218 9.85 9.07 1.55
C ALA A 218 11.21 9.82 1.61
N ALA A 219 12.21 9.28 2.32
CA ALA A 219 13.57 9.82 2.31
C ALA A 219 14.26 9.66 0.94
N LEU A 220 14.10 8.52 0.26
CA LEU A 220 14.59 8.31 -1.12
C LEU A 220 13.98 9.33 -2.08
N ALA A 221 12.66 9.54 -1.99
CA ALA A 221 11.93 10.52 -2.80
C ALA A 221 12.38 11.97 -2.55
N TYR A 222 12.74 12.32 -1.31
CA TYR A 222 13.32 13.61 -0.97
C TYR A 222 14.77 13.77 -1.47
N GLY A 223 15.59 12.73 -1.30
CA GLY A 223 17.05 12.80 -1.41
C GLY A 223 17.61 12.61 -2.81
N LEU A 224 16.83 12.09 -3.77
CA LEU A 224 17.30 11.77 -5.13
C LEU A 224 18.00 12.93 -5.85
N GLU A 225 17.62 14.18 -5.54
CA GLU A 225 18.18 15.41 -6.11
C GLU A 225 19.09 16.19 -5.13
N LYS A 226 19.60 15.56 -4.06
CA LYS A 226 20.35 16.24 -2.99
C LYS A 226 21.80 15.72 -2.90
N GLU A 227 22.74 16.56 -3.34
CA GLU A 227 24.19 16.24 -3.27
C GLU A 227 24.83 16.56 -1.91
N ALA A 228 24.14 17.30 -1.02
CA ALA A 228 24.71 17.77 0.24
C ALA A 228 24.38 16.84 1.41
N ASP A 229 25.40 16.49 2.19
CA ASP A 229 25.27 15.66 3.40
C ASP A 229 24.27 16.27 4.40
N ARG A 230 23.26 15.48 4.82
CA ARG A 230 22.17 15.92 5.73
C ARG A 230 21.68 14.80 6.63
N VAL A 231 21.46 15.14 7.90
CA VAL A 231 20.60 14.37 8.80
C VAL A 231 19.17 14.90 8.72
N VAL A 232 18.23 14.01 8.40
CA VAL A 232 16.81 14.32 8.24
C VAL A 232 15.96 13.51 9.21
N ALA A 233 14.84 14.07 9.64
CA ALA A 233 13.80 13.36 10.38
C ALA A 233 12.56 13.24 9.49
N VAL A 234 12.14 12.01 9.19
CA VAL A 234 10.88 11.75 8.47
C VAL A 234 9.81 11.42 9.49
N TYR A 235 8.84 12.33 9.62
CA TYR A 235 7.67 12.19 10.49
C TYR A 235 6.47 11.82 9.62
N ASP A 236 6.04 10.57 9.71
CA ASP A 236 4.92 10.03 8.94
C ASP A 236 3.71 9.81 9.85
N LEU A 237 2.59 10.49 9.57
CA LEU A 237 1.33 10.28 10.26
C LEU A 237 0.23 10.00 9.22
N GLY A 238 0.04 8.71 8.96
CA GLY A 238 -0.89 8.19 7.97
C GLY A 238 -2.30 7.94 8.48
N GLY A 239 -2.99 7.01 7.83
CA GLY A 239 -4.38 6.65 8.13
C GLY A 239 -4.55 5.86 9.43
N GLY A 240 -3.63 4.96 9.78
CA GLY A 240 -3.69 4.17 11.02
C GLY A 240 -2.36 3.90 11.70
N THR A 241 -1.27 4.50 11.19
CA THR A 241 0.11 4.34 11.67
C THR A 241 0.81 5.68 11.83
N PHE A 242 1.71 5.73 12.80
CA PHE A 242 2.65 6.81 13.04
C PHE A 242 4.07 6.26 13.08
N ASP A 243 4.97 6.79 12.26
CA ASP A 243 6.41 6.49 12.29
C ASP A 243 7.25 7.77 12.37
N ILE A 244 8.42 7.63 12.99
CA ILE A 244 9.49 8.62 13.00
C ILE A 244 10.83 7.91 12.78
N SER A 245 11.45 8.16 11.63
CA SER A 245 12.81 7.72 11.33
C SER A 245 13.76 8.91 11.26
N VAL A 246 14.96 8.74 11.81
CA VAL A 246 16.09 9.66 11.65
C VAL A 246 17.06 9.00 10.68
N LEU A 247 17.36 9.68 9.57
CA LEU A 247 18.24 9.19 8.52
C LEU A 247 19.40 10.16 8.28
N GLU A 248 20.55 9.62 7.92
CA GLU A 248 21.69 10.36 7.41
C GLU A 248 21.84 10.07 5.91
N ILE A 249 21.87 11.13 5.11
CA ILE A 249 22.00 11.09 3.66
C ILE A 249 23.39 11.66 3.33
N GLN A 250 24.26 10.87 2.71
CA GLN A 250 25.61 11.27 2.29
C GLN A 250 25.94 10.69 0.92
N ASN A 251 26.18 11.52 -0.10
CA ASN A 251 26.72 11.10 -1.41
C ASN A 251 26.01 9.86 -2.03
N GLY A 252 24.67 9.80 -1.97
CA GLY A 252 23.86 8.68 -2.47
C GLY A 252 23.68 7.51 -1.50
N VAL A 253 24.35 7.51 -0.34
CA VAL A 253 24.09 6.61 0.78
C VAL A 253 22.97 7.17 1.64
N PHE A 254 21.99 6.33 1.98
CA PHE A 254 20.88 6.61 2.89
C PHE A 254 20.98 5.64 4.07
N GLU A 255 21.35 6.12 5.26
CA GLU A 255 21.50 5.31 6.46
C GLU A 255 20.43 5.67 7.50
N VAL A 256 19.57 4.73 7.86
CA VAL A 256 18.63 4.91 8.98
C VAL A 256 19.41 4.80 10.29
N LYS A 257 19.50 5.88 11.05
CA LYS A 257 20.21 5.93 12.34
C LYS A 257 19.32 5.43 13.49
N SER A 258 18.00 5.62 13.36
CA SER A 258 17.00 5.11 14.29
C SER A 258 15.60 5.16 13.70
N THR A 259 14.70 4.28 14.16
CA THR A 259 13.26 4.39 13.93
C THR A 259 12.43 4.13 15.20
N ASN A 260 11.24 4.72 15.27
CA ASN A 260 10.25 4.46 16.32
C ASN A 260 8.84 4.80 15.81
N GLY A 261 7.79 4.27 16.43
CA GLY A 261 6.43 4.52 15.96
C GLY A 261 5.33 3.95 16.87
N ASP A 262 4.09 4.04 16.37
CA ASP A 262 2.90 3.39 16.89
C ASP A 262 2.09 2.87 15.68
N THR A 263 2.05 1.53 15.51
CA THR A 263 1.37 0.89 14.37
C THR A 263 -0.15 0.85 14.51
N HIS A 264 -0.70 1.56 15.50
CA HIS A 264 -2.14 1.65 15.76
C HIS A 264 -2.57 3.06 16.18
N LEU A 265 -1.89 4.09 15.65
CA LEU A 265 -2.20 5.52 15.83
C LEU A 265 -2.18 6.24 14.48
N GLY A 266 -3.34 6.71 14.00
CA GLY A 266 -3.41 7.50 12.77
C GLY A 266 -4.73 8.26 12.59
N GLY A 267 -4.96 8.78 11.39
CA GLY A 267 -6.14 9.58 11.06
C GLY A 267 -7.50 8.96 11.38
N GLU A 268 -7.62 7.62 11.37
CA GLU A 268 -8.80 6.87 11.81
C GLU A 268 -9.13 7.10 13.29
N ASP A 269 -8.14 7.28 14.17
CA ASP A 269 -8.38 7.53 15.60
C ASP A 269 -8.90 8.93 15.86
N PHE A 270 -8.55 9.88 14.98
CA PHE A 270 -9.08 11.24 14.99
C PHE A 270 -10.55 11.20 14.53
N ASP A 271 -10.87 10.43 13.48
CA ASP A 271 -12.25 10.27 12.99
C ASP A 271 -13.13 9.53 14.01
N ILE A 272 -12.65 8.41 14.58
CA ILE A 272 -13.34 7.67 15.63
C ILE A 272 -13.64 8.58 16.84
N ARG A 273 -12.69 9.43 17.24
CA ARG A 273 -12.89 10.37 18.34
C ARG A 273 -13.93 11.45 18.01
N LEU A 274 -13.95 11.95 16.78
CA LEU A 274 -14.94 12.91 16.31
C LEU A 274 -16.34 12.27 16.16
N VAL A 275 -16.43 11.05 15.62
CA VAL A 275 -17.67 10.25 15.53
C VAL A 275 -18.27 10.05 16.92
N ARG A 276 -17.48 9.59 17.89
CA ARG A 276 -17.93 9.40 19.29
C ARG A 276 -18.43 10.71 19.89
N HIS A 277 -17.76 11.84 19.66
CA HIS A 277 -18.22 13.15 20.10
C HIS A 277 -19.56 13.55 19.46
N LEU A 278 -19.71 13.39 18.13
CA LEU A 278 -20.95 13.71 17.41
C LEU A 278 -22.13 12.85 17.87
N VAL A 279 -21.91 11.55 18.09
CA VAL A 279 -22.93 10.63 18.64
C VAL A 279 -23.32 11.02 20.06
N GLN A 280 -22.34 11.33 20.92
CA GLN A 280 -22.60 11.75 22.31
C GLN A 280 -23.34 13.10 22.37
N GLN A 281 -22.96 14.05 21.52
CA GLN A 281 -23.61 15.36 21.40
C GLN A 281 -25.06 15.19 20.93
N PHE A 282 -25.28 14.46 19.82
CA PHE A 282 -26.63 14.18 19.31
C PHE A 282 -27.50 13.46 20.35
N LYS A 283 -26.95 12.50 21.11
CA LYS A 283 -27.66 11.82 22.19
C LYS A 283 -28.02 12.77 23.35
N SER A 284 -27.17 13.75 23.64
CA SER A 284 -27.43 14.77 24.66
C SER A 284 -28.51 15.77 24.21
N ASP A 285 -28.51 16.15 22.92
CA ASP A 285 -29.43 17.15 22.36
C ASP A 285 -30.81 16.58 21.99
N SER A 286 -30.89 15.29 21.63
CA SER A 286 -32.13 14.64 21.15
C SER A 286 -32.67 13.53 22.06
N GLY A 287 -31.87 13.02 23.00
CA GLY A 287 -32.18 11.82 23.79
C GLY A 287 -32.00 10.48 23.04
N ILE A 288 -31.72 10.50 21.74
CA ILE A 288 -31.65 9.29 20.89
C ILE A 288 -30.20 8.79 20.78
N ASP A 289 -29.98 7.51 21.03
CA ASP A 289 -28.67 6.88 20.89
C ASP A 289 -28.48 6.26 19.49
N LEU A 290 -27.56 6.83 18.70
CA LEU A 290 -27.22 6.34 17.37
C LEU A 290 -26.19 5.19 17.38
N SER A 291 -25.65 4.78 18.53
CA SER A 291 -24.54 3.80 18.59
C SER A 291 -24.85 2.45 17.95
N ASN A 292 -26.13 2.10 17.82
CA ASN A 292 -26.59 0.83 17.26
C ASN A 292 -27.05 0.93 15.79
N ASP A 293 -27.15 2.14 15.23
CA ASP A 293 -27.56 2.36 13.84
C ASP A 293 -26.32 2.39 12.93
N ARG A 294 -26.04 1.24 12.29
CA ARG A 294 -24.89 1.04 11.38
C ARG A 294 -24.87 2.06 10.24
N MET A 295 -26.03 2.50 9.73
CA MET A 295 -26.12 3.46 8.63
C MET A 295 -25.89 4.90 9.12
N ALA A 296 -26.48 5.28 10.26
CA ALA A 296 -26.23 6.59 10.86
C ALA A 296 -24.75 6.75 11.25
N ILE A 297 -24.14 5.73 11.88
CA ILE A 297 -22.71 5.74 12.23
C ILE A 297 -21.80 5.87 11.01
N GLN A 298 -22.09 5.17 9.90
CA GLN A 298 -21.31 5.31 8.67
C GLN A 298 -21.42 6.73 8.07
N ARG A 299 -22.63 7.33 8.08
CA ARG A 299 -22.84 8.73 7.63
C ARG A 299 -22.13 9.74 8.52
N ILE A 300 -22.10 9.51 9.84
CA ILE A 300 -21.36 10.33 10.80
C ILE A 300 -19.85 10.20 10.57
N ARG A 301 -19.35 9.00 10.24
CA ARG A 301 -17.93 8.74 9.91
C ARG A 301 -17.48 9.49 8.65
N GLU A 302 -18.25 9.44 7.57
CA GLU A 302 -17.96 10.19 6.34
C GLU A 302 -18.00 11.72 6.56
N ALA A 303 -18.97 12.21 7.34
CA ALA A 303 -19.03 13.62 7.71
C ALA A 303 -17.88 14.05 8.65
N ALA A 304 -17.43 13.18 9.56
CA ALA A 304 -16.31 13.42 10.46
C ALA A 304 -14.97 13.52 9.70
N GLU A 305 -14.69 12.57 8.79
CA GLU A 305 -13.50 12.61 7.93
C GLU A 305 -13.47 13.92 7.12
N LYS A 306 -14.60 14.27 6.48
CA LYS A 306 -14.75 15.51 5.71
C LYS A 306 -14.52 16.75 6.57
N ALA A 307 -15.13 16.83 7.75
CA ALA A 307 -14.97 17.96 8.68
C ALA A 307 -13.52 18.12 9.17
N LYS A 308 -12.83 17.01 9.49
CA LYS A 308 -11.42 16.99 9.88
C LYS A 308 -10.52 17.54 8.76
N ILE A 309 -10.79 17.14 7.52
CA ILE A 309 -10.04 17.61 6.33
C ILE A 309 -10.32 19.10 6.07
N GLU A 310 -11.58 19.53 6.07
CA GLU A 310 -11.96 20.93 5.88
C GLU A 310 -11.36 21.87 6.93
N LEU A 311 -11.34 21.44 8.21
CA LEU A 311 -10.75 22.23 9.29
C LEU A 311 -9.22 22.34 9.21
N SER A 312 -8.56 21.59 8.31
CA SER A 312 -7.12 21.78 8.04
C SER A 312 -6.84 23.03 7.20
N SER A 313 -7.80 23.51 6.40
CA SER A 313 -7.70 24.77 5.65
C SER A 313 -8.59 25.88 6.23
N SER A 314 -9.83 25.57 6.60
CA SER A 314 -10.83 26.47 7.17
C SER A 314 -10.72 26.60 8.70
N LEU A 315 -11.17 27.72 9.26
CA LEU A 315 -11.24 27.93 10.72
C LEU A 315 -12.51 27.32 11.35
N GLN A 316 -13.53 27.01 10.55
CA GLN A 316 -14.81 26.44 10.96
C GLN A 316 -15.41 25.62 9.82
N THR A 317 -16.23 24.62 10.16
CA THR A 317 -17.10 23.87 9.23
C THR A 317 -18.49 23.65 9.84
N ASP A 318 -19.47 23.33 8.99
CA ASP A 318 -20.87 23.03 9.29
C ASP A 318 -21.14 21.53 9.05
N ILE A 319 -21.26 20.76 10.13
CA ILE A 319 -21.51 19.32 10.09
C ILE A 319 -23.02 19.10 10.01
N SER A 320 -23.53 18.97 8.78
CA SER A 320 -24.95 18.84 8.46
C SER A 320 -25.29 17.47 7.86
N LEU A 321 -25.96 16.62 8.64
CA LEU A 321 -26.53 15.34 8.22
C LEU A 321 -28.06 15.36 8.38
N PRO A 322 -28.81 15.68 7.32
CA PRO A 322 -30.27 15.67 7.37
C PRO A 322 -30.82 14.25 7.35
N PHE A 323 -31.97 14.01 8.00
CA PHE A 323 -32.62 12.69 8.08
C PHE A 323 -31.64 11.61 8.59
N ILE A 324 -30.96 11.88 9.71
CA ILE A 324 -29.97 10.95 10.30
C ILE A 324 -30.66 9.77 11.00
N THR A 325 -31.85 10.00 11.56
CA THR A 325 -32.76 9.02 12.16
C THR A 325 -34.17 9.64 12.25
N ALA A 326 -35.13 8.97 12.89
CA ALA A 326 -36.47 9.51 13.17
C ALA A 326 -37.01 9.03 14.53
N ASP A 327 -37.96 9.78 15.11
CA ASP A 327 -38.75 9.36 16.28
C ASP A 327 -40.25 9.67 16.07
N ALA A 328 -41.06 9.55 17.13
CA ALA A 328 -42.50 9.83 17.09
C ALA A 328 -42.87 11.30 16.79
N SER A 329 -41.92 12.24 16.83
CA SER A 329 -42.10 13.64 16.39
C SER A 329 -41.66 13.88 14.94
N GLY A 330 -41.07 12.88 14.27
CA GLY A 330 -40.64 12.94 12.88
C GLY A 330 -39.12 12.78 12.70
N PRO A 331 -38.57 13.17 11.54
CA PRO A 331 -37.16 13.02 11.22
C PRO A 331 -36.26 13.91 12.10
N LYS A 332 -35.04 13.45 12.32
CA LYS A 332 -33.98 14.17 13.03
C LYS A 332 -32.80 14.46 12.12
N HIS A 333 -32.01 15.44 12.51
CA HIS A 333 -30.88 15.96 11.75
C HIS A 333 -29.74 16.22 12.72
N ILE A 334 -28.49 15.95 12.33
CA ILE A 334 -27.32 16.60 12.96
C ILE A 334 -27.08 17.89 12.17
N ASN A 335 -26.98 19.02 12.87
CA ASN A 335 -26.58 20.30 12.29
C ASN A 335 -25.77 21.05 13.35
N THR A 336 -24.45 20.91 13.32
CA THR A 336 -23.56 21.46 14.35
C THR A 336 -22.35 22.16 13.74
N LYS A 337 -21.92 23.24 14.40
CA LYS A 337 -20.78 24.08 13.99
C LYS A 337 -19.55 23.68 14.78
N MET A 338 -18.49 23.31 14.07
CA MET A 338 -17.20 22.96 14.68
C MET A 338 -16.11 23.91 14.20
N THR A 339 -15.41 24.54 15.13
CA THR A 339 -14.21 25.34 14.87
C THR A 339 -12.95 24.46 14.89
N ARG A 340 -11.90 24.91 14.21
CA ARG A 340 -10.57 24.27 14.25
C ARG A 340 -10.08 24.12 15.68
N SER A 341 -10.21 25.15 16.52
CA SER A 341 -9.75 25.13 17.91
C SER A 341 -10.44 24.05 18.76
N GLN A 342 -11.74 23.81 18.54
CA GLN A 342 -12.47 22.71 19.20
C GLN A 342 -11.94 21.33 18.74
N LEU A 343 -11.70 21.14 17.44
CA LEU A 343 -11.10 19.91 16.91
C LEU A 343 -9.69 19.70 17.47
N GLU A 344 -8.84 20.72 17.44
CA GLU A 344 -7.46 20.67 17.93
C GLU A 344 -7.42 20.35 19.43
N SER A 345 -8.24 21.01 20.26
CA SER A 345 -8.34 20.69 21.69
C SER A 345 -8.91 19.29 21.95
N MET A 346 -9.70 18.73 21.02
CA MET A 346 -10.18 17.35 21.12
C MET A 346 -9.10 16.34 20.74
N MET A 347 -8.27 16.64 19.74
CA MET A 347 -7.27 15.72 19.18
C MET A 347 -5.87 15.85 19.81
N ASP A 348 -5.60 16.89 20.59
CA ASP A 348 -4.32 17.11 21.26
C ASP A 348 -3.78 15.87 22.04
N PRO A 349 -4.60 15.06 22.75
CA PRO A 349 -4.11 13.84 23.40
C PRO A 349 -3.76 12.68 22.45
N LEU A 350 -4.07 12.78 21.15
CA LEU A 350 -3.57 11.88 20.10
C LEU A 350 -2.25 12.43 19.54
N ILE A 351 -2.20 13.74 19.25
CA ILE A 351 -0.98 14.42 18.77
C ILE A 351 0.15 14.32 19.82
N THR A 352 -0.15 14.48 21.10
CA THR A 352 0.81 14.35 22.20
C THR A 352 1.47 12.95 22.28
N LYS A 353 0.84 11.89 21.76
CA LYS A 353 1.46 10.55 21.71
C LYS A 353 2.66 10.48 20.78
N THR A 354 2.69 11.27 19.70
CA THR A 354 3.78 11.21 18.70
C THR A 354 5.09 11.80 19.21
N VAL A 355 5.03 12.67 20.23
CA VAL A 355 6.18 13.35 20.84
C VAL A 355 7.19 12.36 21.44
N GLU A 356 6.71 11.27 22.07
CA GLU A 356 7.57 10.35 22.80
C GLU A 356 8.36 9.38 21.90
N PRO A 357 7.79 8.77 20.84
CA PRO A 357 8.58 8.10 19.81
C PRO A 357 9.62 9.02 19.15
N VAL A 358 9.30 10.30 18.91
CA VAL A 358 10.28 11.25 18.34
C VAL A 358 11.47 11.48 19.28
N ARG A 359 11.21 11.62 20.58
CA ARG A 359 12.27 11.70 21.61
C ARG A 359 13.11 10.42 21.68
N LYS A 360 12.49 9.25 21.52
CA LYS A 360 13.19 7.95 21.50
C LYS A 360 14.08 7.81 20.28
N ALA A 361 13.58 8.12 19.07
CA ALA A 361 14.37 8.10 17.85
C ALA A 361 15.60 9.02 17.95
N LEU A 362 15.41 10.30 18.32
CA LEU A 362 16.52 11.24 18.54
C LEU A 362 17.56 10.71 19.55
N LYS A 363 17.10 10.16 20.67
CA LYS A 363 17.97 9.57 21.69
C LYS A 363 18.74 8.34 21.17
N ASP A 364 18.08 7.46 20.44
CA ASP A 364 18.67 6.22 19.92
C ASP A 364 19.70 6.51 18.81
N ALA A 365 19.45 7.51 17.97
CA ALA A 365 20.42 8.05 17.02
C ALA A 365 21.56 8.85 17.68
N ASN A 366 21.50 9.08 19.00
CA ASN A 366 22.42 9.91 19.78
C ASN A 366 22.51 11.37 19.27
N LEU A 367 21.36 11.96 18.92
CA LEU A 367 21.21 13.32 18.38
C LEU A 367 20.24 14.17 19.20
N GLN A 368 20.36 15.50 19.08
CA GLN A 368 19.38 16.45 19.61
C GLN A 368 18.54 17.04 18.47
N ALA A 369 17.37 17.58 18.81
CA ALA A 369 16.45 18.21 17.86
C ALA A 369 17.10 19.25 16.92
N LYS A 370 18.10 19.98 17.43
CA LYS A 370 18.89 20.99 16.67
C LYS A 370 19.80 20.37 15.59
N ASP A 371 20.21 19.12 15.79
CA ASP A 371 21.20 18.39 14.98
C ASP A 371 20.55 17.72 13.75
N ILE A 372 19.21 17.77 13.66
CA ILE A 372 18.44 17.49 12.45
C ILE A 372 18.48 18.73 11.56
N GLN A 373 18.89 18.62 10.29
CA GLN A 373 18.89 19.74 9.34
C GLN A 373 17.52 19.93 8.67
N GLU A 374 16.75 18.87 8.47
CA GLU A 374 15.46 18.93 7.78
C GLU A 374 14.43 17.97 8.38
N VAL A 375 13.17 18.38 8.42
CA VAL A 375 12.05 17.54 8.89
C VAL A 375 11.07 17.39 7.75
N ILE A 376 10.81 16.15 7.34
CA ILE A 376 9.92 15.80 6.22
C ILE A 376 8.60 15.32 6.81
N LEU A 377 7.49 15.90 6.36
CA LEU A 377 6.14 15.44 6.72
C LEU A 377 5.60 14.50 5.65
N VAL A 378 5.07 13.36 6.08
CA VAL A 378 4.50 12.30 5.23
C VAL A 378 3.16 11.85 5.83
N GLY A 379 2.26 11.34 5.00
CA GLY A 379 0.93 10.90 5.41
C GLY A 379 -0.04 12.06 5.58
N GLY A 380 -1.24 11.93 5.01
CA GLY A 380 -2.22 13.01 4.91
C GLY A 380 -2.69 13.62 6.24
N MET A 381 -2.52 12.95 7.39
CA MET A 381 -2.90 13.52 8.69
C MET A 381 -1.91 14.61 9.17
N THR A 382 -0.69 14.65 8.63
CA THR A 382 0.26 15.78 8.86
C THR A 382 -0.21 17.11 8.27
N ARG A 383 -1.22 17.09 7.38
CA ARG A 383 -1.85 18.29 6.82
C ARG A 383 -2.63 19.10 7.86
N MET A 384 -2.94 18.53 9.03
CA MET A 384 -3.58 19.24 10.15
C MET A 384 -2.62 20.27 10.77
N PRO A 385 -2.97 21.57 10.85
CA PRO A 385 -2.08 22.63 11.32
C PRO A 385 -1.40 22.32 12.68
N LYS A 386 -2.17 21.82 13.66
CA LYS A 386 -1.67 21.43 14.98
C LYS A 386 -0.56 20.38 14.97
N VAL A 387 -0.55 19.47 13.99
CA VAL A 387 0.52 18.47 13.83
C VAL A 387 1.79 19.16 13.36
N SER A 388 1.70 20.05 12.38
CA SER A 388 2.83 20.87 11.90
C SER A 388 3.38 21.80 13.00
N GLU A 389 2.51 22.42 13.80
CA GLU A 389 2.90 23.19 14.99
C GLU A 389 3.66 22.34 16.03
N SER A 390 3.16 21.15 16.32
CA SER A 390 3.80 20.21 17.26
C SER A 390 5.20 19.83 16.78
N VAL A 391 5.34 19.43 15.51
CA VAL A 391 6.62 19.09 14.89
C VAL A 391 7.58 20.29 14.92
N LYS A 392 7.12 21.49 14.55
CA LYS A 392 7.91 22.73 14.65
C LYS A 392 8.34 23.03 16.10
N SER A 393 7.49 22.76 17.09
CA SER A 393 7.82 22.93 18.51
C SER A 393 8.80 21.87 19.04
N ILE A 394 8.89 20.69 18.42
CA ILE A 394 9.84 19.64 18.79
C ILE A 394 11.22 19.93 18.17
N PHE A 395 11.27 20.25 16.87
CA PHE A 395 12.52 20.39 16.12
C PHE A 395 13.07 21.83 16.03
N GLY A 396 12.29 22.83 16.44
CA GLY A 396 12.70 24.24 16.41
C GLY A 396 12.83 24.84 15.00
N ARG A 397 12.33 24.15 13.96
CA ARG A 397 12.40 24.56 12.55
C ARG A 397 11.10 24.29 11.82
N GLU A 398 10.86 25.01 10.72
CA GLU A 398 9.78 24.69 9.79
C GLU A 398 10.05 23.34 9.09
N PRO A 399 9.03 22.47 8.91
CA PRO A 399 9.16 21.29 8.07
C PRO A 399 9.32 21.63 6.58
N ALA A 400 9.92 20.71 5.83
CA ALA A 400 10.13 20.81 4.39
C ALA A 400 8.79 20.81 3.62
N LYS A 401 8.74 21.62 2.56
CA LYS A 401 7.56 21.76 1.67
C LYS A 401 7.80 21.23 0.26
N SER A 402 8.96 20.62 0.00
CA SER A 402 9.36 20.05 -1.29
C SER A 402 8.92 18.60 -1.48
N VAL A 403 8.16 18.05 -0.54
CA VAL A 403 7.72 16.64 -0.52
C VAL A 403 6.19 16.63 -0.50
N ASN A 404 5.56 15.85 -1.39
CA ASN A 404 4.12 15.64 -1.37
C ASN A 404 3.79 14.50 -0.39
N PRO A 405 3.12 14.75 0.75
CA PRO A 405 2.95 13.75 1.81
C PRO A 405 2.08 12.56 1.41
N ASP A 406 1.31 12.66 0.33
CA ASP A 406 0.42 11.59 -0.17
C ASP A 406 1.01 10.80 -1.37
N GLU A 407 2.21 11.17 -1.85
CA GLU A 407 2.85 10.55 -3.04
C GLU A 407 4.31 10.11 -2.81
N ALA A 408 5.03 10.72 -1.86
CA ALA A 408 6.46 10.50 -1.66
C ALA A 408 6.83 9.03 -1.35
N VAL A 409 5.95 8.30 -0.67
CA VAL A 409 6.20 6.90 -0.30
C VAL A 409 6.21 5.99 -1.53
N ALA A 410 5.21 6.09 -2.42
CA ALA A 410 5.17 5.32 -3.66
C ALA A 410 6.30 5.72 -4.63
N ILE A 411 6.63 7.02 -4.71
CA ILE A 411 7.80 7.52 -5.45
C ILE A 411 9.08 6.85 -4.94
N GLY A 412 9.27 6.78 -3.62
CA GLY A 412 10.40 6.10 -3.00
C GLY A 412 10.46 4.60 -3.28
N ALA A 413 9.32 3.92 -3.25
CA ALA A 413 9.21 2.51 -3.61
C ALA A 413 9.60 2.27 -5.09
N ALA A 414 9.25 3.18 -6.01
CA ALA A 414 9.64 3.09 -7.41
C ALA A 414 11.16 3.31 -7.60
N ILE A 415 11.76 4.27 -6.89
CA ILE A 415 13.21 4.46 -6.84
C ILE A 415 13.91 3.20 -6.31
N GLN A 416 13.39 2.60 -5.23
CA GLN A 416 13.91 1.34 -4.69
C GLN A 416 13.78 0.17 -5.69
N GLY A 417 12.70 0.13 -6.48
CA GLY A 417 12.55 -0.82 -7.59
C GLY A 417 13.62 -0.62 -8.68
N ALA A 418 13.96 0.62 -9.00
CA ALA A 418 15.00 0.99 -9.96
C ALA A 418 16.42 0.57 -9.52
N VAL A 419 16.68 0.58 -8.21
CA VAL A 419 17.93 0.07 -7.64
C VAL A 419 18.01 -1.46 -7.77
N LEU A 420 16.88 -2.16 -7.59
CA LEU A 420 16.80 -3.63 -7.69
C LEU A 420 16.84 -4.13 -9.15
N SER A 421 16.34 -3.36 -10.13
CA SER A 421 16.53 -3.64 -11.56
C SER A 421 17.92 -3.25 -12.08
N GLY A 422 18.65 -2.41 -11.33
CA GLY A 422 19.98 -1.90 -11.70
C GLY A 422 19.94 -0.71 -12.68
N GLU A 423 18.79 -0.05 -12.80
CA GLU A 423 18.61 1.21 -13.53
C GLU A 423 19.22 2.40 -12.77
N VAL A 424 19.11 2.38 -11.43
CA VAL A 424 19.80 3.30 -10.51
C VAL A 424 20.95 2.54 -9.84
N LYS A 425 22.18 3.09 -9.89
CA LYS A 425 23.41 2.38 -9.47
C LYS A 425 24.22 3.06 -8.38
N ASP A 426 24.03 4.37 -8.23
CA ASP A 426 24.79 5.24 -7.34
C ASP A 426 23.99 5.58 -6.06
N LEU A 427 23.08 4.68 -5.68
CA LEU A 427 22.27 4.76 -4.47
C LEU A 427 22.49 3.52 -3.61
N LEU A 428 22.76 3.71 -2.32
CA LEU A 428 22.89 2.64 -1.33
C LEU A 428 21.95 2.90 -0.15
N LEU A 429 21.05 1.96 0.12
CA LEU A 429 20.18 2.00 1.29
C LEU A 429 20.72 1.08 2.40
N LEU A 430 20.82 1.63 3.62
CA LEU A 430 21.16 0.94 4.85
C LEU A 430 20.03 1.19 5.88
N ASP A 431 19.04 0.30 5.91
CA ASP A 431 17.92 0.36 6.84
C ASP A 431 18.25 -0.41 8.15
N VAL A 432 17.35 -0.41 9.14
CA VAL A 432 17.55 -1.03 10.46
C VAL A 432 16.36 -1.90 10.90
N THR A 433 16.61 -2.85 11.82
CA THR A 433 15.51 -3.54 12.51
C THR A 433 14.89 -2.64 13.61
N PRO A 434 13.55 -2.45 13.64
CA PRO A 434 12.89 -1.48 14.54
C PRO A 434 12.81 -1.91 16.01
N LEU A 435 13.03 -3.20 16.30
CA LEU A 435 12.80 -3.83 17.60
C LEU A 435 13.91 -4.84 17.92
N SER A 436 14.30 -4.92 19.19
CA SER A 436 15.31 -5.88 19.64
C SER A 436 14.80 -7.31 19.53
N LEU A 437 15.69 -8.22 19.13
CA LEU A 437 15.44 -9.64 18.94
C LEU A 437 16.31 -10.47 19.89
N GLY A 438 15.72 -11.52 20.45
CA GLY A 438 16.34 -12.32 21.49
C GLY A 438 15.58 -13.59 21.82
N ILE A 439 15.98 -14.26 22.90
CA ILE A 439 15.40 -15.55 23.32
C ILE A 439 14.95 -15.55 24.79
N GLU A 440 14.04 -16.48 25.13
CA GLU A 440 13.80 -16.85 26.53
C GLU A 440 15.06 -17.50 27.14
N THR A 441 15.42 -17.03 28.32
CA THR A 441 16.46 -17.61 29.17
C THR A 441 15.90 -17.91 30.57
N LEU A 442 16.64 -18.70 31.36
CA LEU A 442 16.17 -19.23 32.65
C LEU A 442 15.54 -18.14 33.54
N GLY A 443 14.29 -18.39 33.97
CA GLY A 443 13.50 -17.44 34.76
C GLY A 443 12.58 -16.52 33.95
N GLY A 444 12.43 -16.75 32.64
CA GLY A 444 11.57 -15.92 31.76
C GLY A 444 12.20 -14.59 31.38
N VAL A 445 13.53 -14.50 31.45
CA VAL A 445 14.30 -13.30 31.12
C VAL A 445 14.54 -13.24 29.61
N PHE A 446 14.33 -12.06 29.03
CA PHE A 446 14.57 -11.79 27.61
C PHE A 446 16.04 -11.43 27.38
N THR A 447 16.83 -12.38 26.86
CA THR A 447 18.22 -12.11 26.47
C THR A 447 18.24 -11.63 25.02
N ARG A 448 18.56 -10.35 24.82
CA ARG A 448 18.74 -9.70 23.50
C ARG A 448 20.01 -10.21 22.82
N LEU A 449 19.94 -10.57 21.55
CA LEU A 449 21.10 -10.89 20.69
C LEU A 449 21.34 -9.81 19.63
N ILE A 450 20.27 -9.20 19.12
CA ILE A 450 20.30 -8.05 18.21
C ILE A 450 19.45 -6.95 18.85
N ASN A 451 20.01 -5.74 19.00
CA ASN A 451 19.27 -4.61 19.55
C ASN A 451 18.49 -3.89 18.44
N ARG A 452 17.41 -3.18 18.78
CA ARG A 452 16.76 -2.26 17.85
C ARG A 452 17.74 -1.24 17.28
N ASN A 453 17.43 -0.73 16.09
CA ASN A 453 18.28 0.19 15.32
C ASN A 453 19.64 -0.42 14.90
N THR A 454 19.79 -1.76 14.93
CA THR A 454 20.92 -2.42 14.26
C THR A 454 20.66 -2.42 12.75
N THR A 455 21.63 -1.95 11.96
CA THR A 455 21.60 -1.97 10.48
C THR A 455 21.39 -3.39 9.95
N ILE A 456 20.60 -3.53 8.88
CA ILE A 456 20.30 -4.81 8.21
C ILE A 456 20.77 -4.81 6.74
N PRO A 457 21.11 -5.96 6.13
CA PRO A 457 21.16 -7.31 6.72
C PRO A 457 22.23 -7.47 7.81
N THR A 458 22.01 -8.36 8.79
CA THR A 458 22.94 -8.53 9.91
C THR A 458 22.85 -9.92 10.56
N LYS A 459 23.99 -10.38 11.10
CA LYS A 459 24.13 -11.71 11.69
C LYS A 459 24.79 -11.63 13.07
N LYS A 460 24.22 -12.32 14.07
CA LYS A 460 24.78 -12.43 15.43
C LYS A 460 24.65 -13.87 15.93
N SER A 461 25.73 -14.40 16.49
CA SER A 461 25.80 -15.72 17.12
C SER A 461 26.21 -15.58 18.58
N GLN A 462 25.54 -16.32 19.47
CA GLN A 462 25.88 -16.39 20.89
C GLN A 462 25.74 -17.83 21.40
N VAL A 463 26.67 -18.27 22.24
CA VAL A 463 26.66 -19.62 22.82
C VAL A 463 25.91 -19.62 24.15
N PHE A 464 24.93 -20.51 24.25
CA PHE A 464 24.14 -20.85 25.43
C PHE A 464 24.44 -22.29 25.87
N SER A 465 23.79 -22.75 26.94
CA SER A 465 23.93 -24.11 27.44
C SER A 465 22.61 -24.61 28.05
N THR A 466 22.57 -25.90 28.42
CA THR A 466 21.41 -26.52 29.08
C THR A 466 21.16 -25.93 30.47
N ALA A 467 19.89 -25.80 30.83
CA ALA A 467 19.46 -25.28 32.13
C ALA A 467 19.41 -26.37 33.21
N ALA A 468 19.25 -27.63 32.81
CA ALA A 468 19.17 -28.80 33.68
C ALA A 468 20.22 -29.86 33.31
N ASP A 469 20.60 -30.68 34.30
CA ASP A 469 21.50 -31.81 34.11
C ASP A 469 20.83 -32.89 33.24
N PHE A 470 21.64 -33.53 32.39
CA PHE A 470 21.25 -34.60 31.46
C PHE A 470 20.15 -34.21 30.44
N GLN A 471 19.93 -32.91 30.24
CA GLN A 471 18.98 -32.36 29.28
C GLN A 471 19.39 -32.69 27.82
N THR A 472 18.65 -33.60 27.17
CA THR A 472 18.91 -34.08 25.80
C THR A 472 18.24 -33.25 24.69
N ALA A 473 17.45 -32.25 25.05
CA ALA A 473 16.83 -31.31 24.11
C ALA A 473 16.66 -29.93 24.75
N VAL A 474 16.85 -28.87 23.95
CA VAL A 474 16.63 -27.47 24.37
C VAL A 474 15.58 -26.83 23.47
N GLU A 475 14.51 -26.33 24.10
CA GLU A 475 13.56 -25.43 23.45
C GLU A 475 14.14 -24.02 23.37
N ILE A 476 14.01 -23.40 22.20
CA ILE A 476 14.42 -22.03 21.91
C ILE A 476 13.17 -21.29 21.46
N LYS A 477 12.73 -20.33 22.27
CA LYS A 477 11.63 -19.40 21.94
C LYS A 477 12.22 -18.05 21.58
N VAL A 478 11.79 -17.51 20.44
CA VAL A 478 12.27 -16.27 19.84
C VAL A 478 11.29 -15.16 20.14
N TYR A 479 11.77 -14.04 20.69
CA TYR A 479 10.96 -12.89 21.09
C TYR A 479 11.46 -11.61 20.45
N GLN A 480 10.53 -10.68 20.23
CA GLN A 480 10.78 -9.33 19.75
C GLN A 480 10.17 -8.30 20.71
N GLY A 481 10.95 -7.29 21.10
CA GLY A 481 10.49 -6.23 21.99
C GLY A 481 11.60 -5.66 22.87
N GLU A 482 11.21 -4.77 23.79
CA GLU A 482 12.13 -3.91 24.54
C GLU A 482 12.10 -4.14 26.06
N ARG A 483 11.28 -5.08 26.55
CA ARG A 483 11.05 -5.34 27.99
C ARG A 483 11.97 -6.47 28.48
N GLU A 484 12.38 -6.44 29.75
CA GLU A 484 13.33 -7.45 30.30
C GLU A 484 12.74 -8.85 30.51
N LEU A 485 11.42 -9.00 30.51
CA LEU A 485 10.73 -10.28 30.73
C LEU A 485 9.97 -10.70 29.46
N VAL A 486 10.06 -11.97 29.08
CA VAL A 486 9.51 -12.45 27.80
C VAL A 486 7.99 -12.35 27.71
N LYS A 487 7.29 -12.45 28.85
CA LYS A 487 5.82 -12.26 28.97
C LYS A 487 5.32 -10.88 28.51
N ASP A 488 6.22 -9.92 28.43
CA ASP A 488 5.97 -8.51 28.13
C ASP A 488 6.42 -8.12 26.70
N ASN A 489 6.91 -9.09 25.92
CA ASN A 489 7.37 -8.95 24.53
C ASN A 489 6.53 -9.85 23.60
N LYS A 490 6.60 -9.65 22.27
CA LYS A 490 5.91 -10.53 21.31
C LYS A 490 6.74 -11.80 21.11
N LEU A 491 6.15 -12.97 21.38
CA LEU A 491 6.68 -14.26 20.91
C LEU A 491 6.51 -14.32 19.38
N LEU A 492 7.59 -14.60 18.64
CA LEU A 492 7.54 -14.80 17.19
C LEU A 492 7.40 -16.28 16.81
N GLY A 493 8.06 -17.18 17.56
CA GLY A 493 8.02 -18.62 17.33
C GLY A 493 8.94 -19.40 18.28
N ASN A 494 8.86 -20.73 18.23
CA ASN A 494 9.70 -21.62 19.03
C ASN A 494 10.06 -22.91 18.26
N PHE A 495 11.21 -23.49 18.59
CA PHE A 495 11.71 -24.74 18.02
C PHE A 495 12.56 -25.50 19.04
N GLN A 496 12.83 -26.79 18.81
CA GLN A 496 13.61 -27.62 19.74
C GLN A 496 14.84 -28.23 19.07
N LEU A 497 16.03 -27.95 19.61
CA LEU A 497 17.25 -28.65 19.24
C LEU A 497 17.32 -29.96 20.04
N VAL A 498 17.15 -31.10 19.35
CA VAL A 498 17.01 -32.44 19.96
C VAL A 498 18.25 -33.32 19.78
N GLY A 499 18.44 -34.26 20.71
CA GLY A 499 19.50 -35.27 20.64
C GLY A 499 20.87 -34.76 21.08
N ILE A 500 20.90 -33.78 21.98
CA ILE A 500 22.08 -33.31 22.73
C ILE A 500 22.56 -34.47 23.63
N PRO A 501 23.87 -34.73 23.77
CA PRO A 501 24.38 -35.78 24.66
C PRO A 501 24.07 -35.48 26.14
N PRO A 502 23.70 -36.48 26.97
CA PRO A 502 23.52 -36.28 28.41
C PRO A 502 24.81 -35.79 29.09
N ALA A 503 24.76 -34.56 29.60
CA ALA A 503 25.85 -33.92 30.35
C ALA A 503 25.29 -33.01 31.46
N HIS A 504 26.13 -32.61 32.42
CA HIS A 504 25.73 -31.61 33.42
C HIS A 504 25.38 -30.26 32.77
N ARG A 505 24.49 -29.49 33.42
CA ARG A 505 24.12 -28.13 32.99
C ARG A 505 25.36 -27.24 32.85
N GLY A 506 25.37 -26.38 31.84
CA GLY A 506 26.52 -25.53 31.53
C GLY A 506 27.62 -26.21 30.70
N VAL A 507 27.55 -27.51 30.42
CA VAL A 507 28.55 -28.24 29.61
C VAL A 507 28.24 -28.24 28.10
N PRO A 508 26.99 -28.52 27.63
CA PRO A 508 26.67 -28.44 26.20
C PRO A 508 26.84 -27.03 25.65
N GLN A 509 27.37 -26.88 24.44
CA GLN A 509 27.59 -25.57 23.80
C GLN A 509 26.62 -25.38 22.65
N ILE A 510 25.57 -24.61 22.89
CA ILE A 510 24.46 -24.39 21.94
C ILE A 510 24.62 -23.01 21.34
N GLU A 511 25.15 -22.94 20.13
CA GLU A 511 25.34 -21.72 19.36
C GLU A 511 24.02 -21.32 18.70
N VAL A 512 23.36 -20.29 19.23
CA VAL A 512 22.16 -19.70 18.64
C VAL A 512 22.58 -18.51 17.78
N THR A 513 22.17 -18.53 16.52
CA THR A 513 22.51 -17.55 15.50
C THR A 513 21.24 -16.94 14.93
N PHE A 514 21.14 -15.62 15.02
CA PHE A 514 20.13 -14.82 14.34
C PHE A 514 20.76 -14.24 13.06
N ASP A 515 20.07 -14.42 11.94
CA ASP A 515 20.27 -13.72 10.68
C ASP A 515 19.03 -12.84 10.44
N ILE A 516 19.23 -11.60 10.00
CA ILE A 516 18.15 -10.73 9.52
C ILE A 516 18.48 -10.34 8.09
N ASP A 517 17.54 -10.54 7.18
CA ASP A 517 17.70 -10.27 5.76
C ASP A 517 17.47 -8.78 5.40
N ALA A 518 17.25 -8.51 4.10
CA ALA A 518 17.03 -7.17 3.58
C ALA A 518 15.54 -6.73 3.53
N ASP A 519 14.59 -7.63 3.83
CA ASP A 519 13.16 -7.35 4.05
C ASP A 519 12.83 -7.15 5.55
N SER A 520 13.81 -7.44 6.44
CA SER A 520 13.71 -7.55 7.91
C SER A 520 13.14 -8.89 8.43
N ILE A 521 13.12 -9.94 7.61
CA ILE A 521 12.71 -11.30 7.99
C ILE A 521 13.82 -11.96 8.82
N VAL A 522 13.44 -12.72 9.85
CA VAL A 522 14.39 -13.27 10.84
C VAL A 522 14.59 -14.77 10.64
N HIS A 523 15.83 -15.21 10.44
CA HIS A 523 16.22 -16.63 10.46
C HIS A 523 16.95 -16.95 11.75
N VAL A 524 16.51 -17.97 12.49
CA VAL A 524 17.13 -18.38 13.76
C VAL A 524 17.59 -19.83 13.66
N HIS A 525 18.90 -20.01 13.71
CA HIS A 525 19.58 -21.31 13.66
C HIS A 525 20.18 -21.62 15.02
N ALA A 526 20.11 -22.87 15.48
CA ALA A 526 20.75 -23.33 16.70
C ALA A 526 21.55 -24.60 16.44
N LYS A 527 22.80 -24.62 16.92
CA LYS A 527 23.73 -25.73 16.69
C LYS A 527 24.44 -26.14 17.96
N ASP A 528 24.41 -27.44 18.27
CA ASP A 528 25.31 -28.02 19.28
C ASP A 528 26.71 -28.14 18.68
N LYS A 529 27.65 -27.36 19.21
CA LYS A 529 29.04 -27.32 18.75
C LYS A 529 29.80 -28.64 19.01
N SER A 530 29.30 -29.50 19.90
CA SER A 530 29.93 -30.78 20.24
C SER A 530 29.55 -31.91 19.29
N THR A 531 28.26 -32.04 18.94
CA THR A 531 27.79 -33.07 17.99
C THR A 531 27.67 -32.59 16.54
N ASN A 532 27.82 -31.28 16.29
CA ASN A 532 27.47 -30.60 15.05
C ASN A 532 25.99 -30.69 14.63
N LYS A 533 25.10 -31.25 15.45
CA LYS A 533 23.65 -31.23 15.18
C LYS A 533 23.12 -29.82 15.22
N ASP A 534 22.31 -29.48 14.23
CA ASP A 534 21.59 -28.21 14.15
C ASP A 534 20.09 -28.41 13.94
N GLN A 535 19.34 -27.37 14.31
CA GLN A 535 17.95 -27.12 13.96
C GLN A 535 17.81 -25.64 13.68
N SER A 536 16.87 -25.27 12.81
CA SER A 536 16.61 -23.87 12.51
C SER A 536 15.16 -23.64 12.19
N ILE A 537 14.70 -22.44 12.52
CA ILE A 537 13.42 -21.88 12.10
C ILE A 537 13.72 -20.63 11.28
N THR A 538 13.27 -20.58 10.03
CA THR A 538 12.94 -19.27 9.46
C THR A 538 11.71 -18.81 10.22
N ILE A 539 11.78 -17.65 10.87
CA ILE A 539 10.60 -17.00 11.45
C ILE A 539 9.79 -16.43 10.28
N ALA A 540 9.20 -17.32 9.50
CA ALA A 540 7.99 -17.04 8.75
C ALA A 540 6.86 -17.27 9.75
N SER A 541 6.54 -16.20 10.48
CA SER A 541 5.54 -16.07 11.54
C SER A 541 4.49 -17.20 11.70
N GLY A 542 4.30 -17.66 12.95
CA GLY A 542 3.15 -18.49 13.37
C GLY A 542 1.78 -17.76 13.39
N SER A 543 1.62 -16.80 12.49
CA SER A 543 0.51 -15.85 12.33
C SER A 543 0.62 -15.31 10.91
N GLY A 544 -0.38 -15.55 10.09
CA GLY A 544 -0.24 -15.52 8.63
C GLY A 544 -0.88 -16.75 7.99
N LEU A 545 -0.76 -16.81 6.66
CA LEU A 545 -1.36 -17.85 5.82
C LEU A 545 -0.39 -19.03 5.66
N SER A 546 -0.91 -20.26 5.61
CA SER A 546 -0.15 -21.41 5.13
C SER A 546 0.06 -21.34 3.61
N ASP A 547 1.10 -21.99 3.08
CA ASP A 547 1.35 -22.06 1.63
C ASP A 547 0.11 -22.51 0.85
N SER A 548 -0.62 -23.51 1.37
CA SER A 548 -1.88 -24.00 0.79
C SER A 548 -3.03 -22.99 0.82
N GLU A 549 -3.10 -22.11 1.84
CA GLU A 549 -4.04 -21.00 1.85
C GLU A 549 -3.63 -19.93 0.85
N ILE A 550 -2.34 -19.61 0.72
CA ILE A 550 -1.83 -18.66 -0.27
C ILE A 550 -2.11 -19.17 -1.70
N GLU A 551 -1.83 -20.44 -2.00
CA GLU A 551 -2.13 -21.06 -3.29
C GLU A 551 -3.62 -21.03 -3.62
N GLN A 552 -4.50 -21.39 -2.66
CA GLN A 552 -5.95 -21.28 -2.84
C GLN A 552 -6.39 -19.83 -3.07
N MET A 553 -5.83 -18.88 -2.32
CA MET A 553 -6.16 -17.46 -2.45
C MET A 553 -5.65 -16.85 -3.76
N VAL A 554 -4.54 -17.33 -4.31
CA VAL A 554 -4.07 -16.99 -5.66
C VAL A 554 -5.04 -17.54 -6.72
N GLN A 555 -5.42 -18.82 -6.64
CA GLN A 555 -6.38 -19.44 -7.56
C GLN A 555 -7.75 -18.77 -7.52
N ASP A 556 -8.24 -18.42 -6.33
CA ASP A 556 -9.47 -17.64 -6.16
C ASP A 556 -9.32 -16.23 -6.75
N SER A 557 -8.17 -15.56 -6.55
CA SER A 557 -7.88 -14.24 -7.13
C SER A 557 -7.91 -14.26 -8.66
N GLU A 558 -7.27 -15.26 -9.29
CA GLU A 558 -7.30 -15.47 -10.75
C GLU A 558 -8.71 -15.76 -11.27
N LYS A 559 -9.45 -16.62 -10.58
CA LYS A 559 -10.86 -16.92 -10.89
C LYS A 559 -11.75 -15.68 -10.81
N TYR A 560 -11.61 -14.88 -9.75
CA TYR A 560 -12.37 -13.63 -9.62
C TYR A 560 -11.96 -12.60 -10.68
N ALA A 561 -10.69 -12.54 -11.08
CA ALA A 561 -10.24 -11.66 -12.16
C ALA A 561 -10.86 -12.02 -13.52
N GLU A 562 -11.04 -13.31 -13.83
CA GLU A 562 -11.76 -13.73 -15.04
C GLU A 562 -13.27 -13.43 -14.93
N GLN A 563 -13.90 -13.62 -13.77
CA GLN A 563 -15.31 -13.25 -13.54
C GLN A 563 -15.55 -11.74 -13.67
N ASP A 564 -14.67 -10.91 -13.09
CA ASP A 564 -14.73 -9.45 -13.23
C ASP A 564 -14.56 -9.02 -14.70
N LYS A 565 -13.75 -9.76 -15.48
CA LYS A 565 -13.53 -9.56 -16.92
C LYS A 565 -14.73 -10.01 -17.78
N GLU A 566 -15.36 -11.14 -17.47
CA GLU A 566 -16.62 -11.58 -18.11
C GLU A 566 -17.75 -10.57 -17.84
N ARG A 567 -17.90 -10.14 -16.58
CA ARG A 567 -18.88 -9.13 -16.16
C ARG A 567 -18.64 -7.79 -16.84
N LYS A 568 -17.38 -7.33 -16.93
CA LYS A 568 -17.00 -6.13 -17.69
C LYS A 568 -17.40 -6.25 -19.17
N ALA A 569 -17.14 -7.39 -19.81
CA ALA A 569 -17.53 -7.61 -21.21
C ALA A 569 -19.06 -7.59 -21.41
N ALA A 570 -19.84 -8.07 -20.43
CA ALA A 570 -21.30 -7.98 -20.46
C ALA A 570 -21.78 -6.52 -20.32
N ILE A 571 -21.16 -5.72 -19.45
CA ILE A 571 -21.44 -4.29 -19.29
C ILE A 571 -21.07 -3.50 -20.56
N GLU A 572 -19.92 -3.80 -21.19
CA GLU A 572 -19.52 -3.19 -22.47
C GLU A 572 -20.49 -3.57 -23.61
N ALA A 573 -20.97 -4.82 -23.65
CA ALA A 573 -22.00 -5.26 -24.59
C ALA A 573 -23.35 -4.55 -24.35
N ALA A 574 -23.75 -4.37 -23.08
CA ALA A 574 -24.96 -3.64 -22.71
C ALA A 574 -24.90 -2.16 -23.12
N ASN A 575 -23.79 -1.48 -22.84
CA ASN A 575 -23.57 -0.09 -23.26
C ASN A 575 -23.60 0.06 -24.79
N ARG A 576 -23.07 -0.92 -25.55
CA ARG A 576 -23.21 -0.95 -27.01
C ARG A 576 -24.66 -1.18 -27.44
N ALA A 577 -25.39 -2.08 -26.78
CA ALA A 577 -26.80 -2.33 -27.04
C ALA A 577 -27.64 -1.05 -26.85
N ASP A 578 -27.42 -0.32 -25.76
CA ASP A 578 -28.09 0.95 -25.47
C ASP A 578 -27.79 2.03 -26.53
N SER A 579 -26.57 2.12 -27.06
CA SER A 579 -26.27 2.99 -28.21
C SER A 579 -27.07 2.58 -29.45
N VAL A 580 -27.01 1.29 -29.84
CA VAL A 580 -27.70 0.78 -31.04
C VAL A 580 -29.22 0.90 -30.93
N LEU A 581 -29.78 0.73 -29.73
CA LEU A 581 -31.18 0.99 -29.43
C LEU A 581 -31.55 2.46 -29.70
N ASN A 582 -30.81 3.40 -29.11
CA ASN A 582 -31.09 4.83 -29.23
C ASN A 582 -30.88 5.35 -30.67
N ASP A 583 -29.82 4.91 -31.35
CA ASP A 583 -29.53 5.28 -32.74
C ASP A 583 -30.60 4.73 -33.70
N THR A 584 -31.06 3.49 -33.51
CA THR A 584 -32.10 2.88 -34.34
C THR A 584 -33.48 3.49 -34.07
N GLU A 585 -33.83 3.73 -32.79
CA GLU A 585 -35.09 4.39 -32.41
C GLU A 585 -35.16 5.82 -32.95
N LYS A 586 -34.06 6.56 -32.90
CA LYS A 586 -33.94 7.89 -33.52
C LYS A 586 -34.15 7.80 -35.04
N ALA A 587 -33.49 6.88 -35.73
CA ALA A 587 -33.61 6.74 -37.19
C ALA A 587 -35.03 6.31 -37.63
N LEU A 588 -35.70 5.43 -36.88
CA LEU A 588 -37.11 5.07 -37.13
C LEU A 588 -38.06 6.28 -36.98
N ASN A 589 -37.75 7.21 -36.09
CA ASN A 589 -38.53 8.42 -35.87
C ASN A 589 -38.21 9.51 -36.90
N GLU A 590 -36.95 9.65 -37.33
CA GLU A 590 -36.54 10.62 -38.36
C GLU A 590 -37.07 10.28 -39.75
N PHE A 591 -37.25 8.98 -40.05
CA PHE A 591 -37.72 8.50 -41.35
C PHE A 591 -39.14 7.90 -41.34
N SER A 592 -39.93 8.11 -40.25
CA SER A 592 -41.25 7.48 -40.02
C SER A 592 -42.18 7.44 -41.23
N ASP A 593 -42.19 8.52 -42.02
CA ASP A 593 -43.13 8.74 -43.12
C ASP A 593 -42.66 8.10 -44.45
N ARG A 594 -41.48 7.45 -44.44
CA ARG A 594 -40.77 6.93 -45.62
C ARG A 594 -40.37 5.45 -45.50
N LEU A 595 -40.73 4.81 -44.39
CA LEU A 595 -40.46 3.39 -44.13
C LEU A 595 -41.72 2.55 -44.36
N ASP A 596 -41.55 1.28 -44.72
CA ASP A 596 -42.66 0.33 -44.62
C ASP A 596 -43.08 0.17 -43.17
N LYS A 597 -44.40 0.24 -42.90
CA LYS A 597 -44.91 0.21 -41.53
C LYS A 597 -44.71 -1.16 -40.88
N THR A 598 -44.91 -2.24 -41.63
CA THR A 598 -44.72 -3.61 -41.17
C THR A 598 -43.27 -3.88 -40.78
N GLU A 599 -42.32 -3.47 -41.61
CA GLU A 599 -40.90 -3.63 -41.31
C GLU A 599 -40.44 -2.70 -40.18
N ALA A 600 -40.94 -1.46 -40.11
CA ALA A 600 -40.65 -0.54 -39.01
C ALA A 600 -41.20 -1.05 -37.66
N ASP A 601 -42.42 -1.59 -37.63
CA ASP A 601 -43.02 -2.16 -36.41
C ASP A 601 -42.28 -3.41 -35.93
N GLY A 602 -41.83 -4.28 -36.85
CA GLY A 602 -40.95 -5.41 -36.51
C GLY A 602 -39.61 -4.99 -35.88
N ILE A 603 -39.09 -3.80 -36.21
CA ILE A 603 -37.91 -3.24 -35.54
C ILE A 603 -38.28 -2.62 -34.18
N ARG A 604 -39.47 -2.00 -34.03
CA ARG A 604 -39.96 -1.52 -32.72
C ARG A 604 -40.13 -2.66 -31.71
N GLU A 605 -40.59 -3.84 -32.15
CA GLU A 605 -40.61 -5.06 -31.33
C GLU A 605 -39.20 -5.50 -30.92
N LYS A 606 -38.23 -5.52 -31.84
CA LYS A 606 -36.83 -5.84 -31.53
C LYS A 606 -36.19 -4.84 -30.56
N ILE A 607 -36.45 -3.53 -30.73
CA ILE A 607 -36.02 -2.47 -29.80
C ILE A 607 -36.57 -2.74 -28.40
N THR A 608 -37.88 -3.01 -28.29
CA THR A 608 -38.53 -3.28 -27.00
C THR A 608 -37.96 -4.53 -26.33
N SER A 609 -37.81 -5.62 -27.09
CA SER A 609 -37.26 -6.89 -26.61
C SER A 609 -35.80 -6.77 -26.13
N LEU A 610 -34.94 -6.09 -26.89
CA LEU A 610 -33.54 -5.87 -26.49
C LEU A 610 -33.44 -4.92 -25.29
N ARG A 611 -34.25 -3.84 -25.23
CA ARG A 611 -34.30 -2.91 -24.10
C ARG A 611 -34.75 -3.59 -22.80
N GLU A 612 -35.75 -4.47 -22.85
CA GLU A 612 -36.12 -5.31 -21.71
C GLU A 612 -35.01 -6.29 -21.31
N PHE A 613 -34.35 -6.93 -22.28
CA PHE A 613 -33.29 -7.90 -22.04
C PHE A 613 -32.07 -7.26 -21.35
N VAL A 614 -31.62 -6.11 -21.85
CA VAL A 614 -30.55 -5.30 -21.25
C VAL A 614 -30.95 -4.83 -19.85
N SER A 615 -32.15 -4.30 -19.67
CA SER A 615 -32.63 -3.83 -18.36
C SER A 615 -32.68 -4.95 -17.31
N LYS A 616 -33.09 -6.17 -17.68
CA LYS A 616 -33.12 -7.34 -16.78
C LYS A 616 -31.72 -7.87 -16.46
N SER A 617 -30.75 -7.69 -17.37
CA SER A 617 -29.34 -7.99 -17.10
C SER A 617 -28.70 -6.94 -16.17
N GLN A 618 -29.04 -5.67 -16.34
CA GLN A 618 -28.53 -4.57 -15.51
C GLN A 618 -29.15 -4.53 -14.10
N SER A 619 -30.37 -5.06 -13.90
CA SER A 619 -31.01 -5.14 -12.56
C SER A 619 -30.46 -6.25 -11.65
N GLY A 620 -29.61 -7.14 -12.17
CA GLY A 620 -29.15 -8.34 -11.47
C GLY A 620 -30.16 -9.50 -11.46
N GLU A 621 -31.29 -9.37 -12.16
CA GLU A 621 -32.34 -10.40 -12.25
C GLU A 621 -32.13 -11.40 -13.42
N GLY A 622 -31.08 -11.22 -14.22
CA GLY A 622 -30.78 -12.07 -15.38
C GLY A 622 -29.29 -12.34 -15.56
N THR A 623 -28.95 -13.56 -15.97
CA THR A 623 -27.57 -14.04 -16.20
C THR A 623 -27.14 -13.89 -17.67
N ALA A 624 -27.53 -12.80 -18.33
CA ALA A 624 -27.26 -12.62 -19.76
C ALA A 624 -25.76 -12.43 -20.03
N THR A 625 -25.21 -13.27 -20.89
CA THR A 625 -23.80 -13.20 -21.28
C THR A 625 -23.54 -12.07 -22.27
N ALA A 626 -22.28 -11.61 -22.33
CA ALA A 626 -21.82 -10.68 -23.36
C ALA A 626 -22.10 -11.18 -24.79
N ALA A 627 -22.13 -12.50 -24.99
CA ALA A 627 -22.46 -13.12 -26.27
C ALA A 627 -23.94 -12.96 -26.64
N GLU A 628 -24.87 -13.25 -25.73
CA GLU A 628 -26.33 -13.12 -25.97
C GLU A 628 -26.77 -11.66 -26.15
N ILE A 629 -26.19 -10.73 -25.36
CA ILE A 629 -26.42 -9.29 -25.52
C ILE A 629 -25.93 -8.84 -26.90
N LYS A 630 -24.72 -9.27 -27.29
CA LYS A 630 -24.16 -8.97 -28.62
C LYS A 630 -25.00 -9.56 -29.75
N GLU A 631 -25.43 -10.82 -29.66
CA GLU A 631 -26.24 -11.49 -30.69
C GLU A 631 -27.54 -10.71 -30.96
N LYS A 632 -28.29 -10.35 -29.91
CA LYS A 632 -29.51 -9.54 -30.03
C LYS A 632 -29.25 -8.11 -30.52
N THR A 633 -28.08 -7.55 -30.21
CA THR A 633 -27.66 -6.23 -30.71
C THR A 633 -27.31 -6.28 -32.20
N ASP A 634 -26.54 -7.28 -32.63
CA ASP A 634 -26.16 -7.49 -34.02
C ASP A 634 -27.42 -7.88 -34.86
N GLU A 635 -28.38 -8.63 -34.31
CA GLU A 635 -29.72 -8.85 -34.89
C GLU A 635 -30.47 -7.53 -35.17
N LEU A 636 -30.59 -6.66 -34.16
CA LEU A 636 -31.26 -5.36 -34.29
C LEU A 636 -30.53 -4.48 -35.32
N GLN A 637 -29.20 -4.46 -35.27
CA GLN A 637 -28.36 -3.70 -36.18
C GLN A 637 -28.50 -4.19 -37.63
N MET A 638 -28.57 -5.51 -37.88
CA MET A 638 -28.81 -6.07 -39.21
C MET A 638 -30.23 -5.77 -39.73
N ALA A 639 -31.26 -5.86 -38.88
CA ALA A 639 -32.63 -5.51 -39.26
C ALA A 639 -32.75 -4.02 -39.63
N SER A 640 -32.16 -3.15 -38.80
CA SER A 640 -32.03 -1.71 -39.03
C SER A 640 -31.35 -1.39 -40.37
N LEU A 641 -30.15 -1.94 -40.61
CA LEU A 641 -29.40 -1.72 -41.85
C LEU A 641 -30.20 -2.17 -43.10
N ASN A 642 -30.87 -3.32 -43.06
CA ASN A 642 -31.67 -3.81 -44.18
C ASN A 642 -32.86 -2.90 -44.52
N LEU A 643 -33.53 -2.32 -43.51
CA LEU A 643 -34.64 -1.40 -43.74
C LEU A 643 -34.16 -0.06 -44.33
N PHE A 644 -33.08 0.51 -43.78
CA PHE A 644 -32.55 1.78 -44.28
C PHE A 644 -31.87 1.64 -45.66
N ASP A 645 -31.23 0.52 -45.97
CA ASP A 645 -30.70 0.24 -47.32
C ASP A 645 -31.82 0.14 -48.37
N LYS A 646 -32.97 -0.49 -48.06
CA LYS A 646 -34.17 -0.44 -48.92
C LYS A 646 -34.66 0.98 -49.16
N MET A 647 -34.76 1.80 -48.10
CA MET A 647 -35.13 3.21 -48.20
C MET A 647 -34.15 4.00 -49.09
N HIS A 648 -32.84 3.76 -48.96
CA HIS A 648 -31.82 4.40 -49.80
C HIS A 648 -31.89 3.95 -51.27
N LYS A 649 -32.17 2.68 -51.55
CA LYS A 649 -32.35 2.15 -52.92
C LYS A 649 -33.62 2.70 -53.58
N ALA A 650 -34.75 2.68 -52.88
CA ALA A 650 -35.99 3.31 -53.36
C ALA A 650 -35.81 4.82 -53.64
N ARG A 651 -34.95 5.50 -52.88
CA ARG A 651 -34.57 6.91 -53.12
C ARG A 651 -33.63 7.11 -54.32
N ALA A 652 -32.80 6.12 -54.67
CA ALA A 652 -31.98 6.16 -55.89
C ALA A 652 -32.85 5.92 -57.14
N GLU A 653 -33.69 4.89 -57.11
CA GLU A 653 -34.60 4.52 -58.22
C GLU A 653 -35.65 5.61 -58.50
N SER A 654 -36.12 6.33 -57.48
CA SER A 654 -36.96 7.53 -57.65
C SER A 654 -36.18 8.81 -57.99
N GLY A 655 -34.85 8.77 -57.98
CA GLY A 655 -33.97 9.88 -58.37
C GLY A 655 -33.69 9.95 -59.88
N GLU A 656 -33.53 8.80 -60.56
CA GLU A 656 -33.23 8.76 -62.00
C GLU A 656 -34.44 9.08 -62.90
N ALA A 657 -35.66 9.05 -62.38
CA ALA A 657 -36.87 9.40 -63.12
C ALA A 657 -37.06 10.92 -63.38
N GLY A 658 -36.12 11.77 -62.92
CA GLY A 658 -36.31 13.23 -62.85
C GLY A 658 -35.55 14.10 -63.85
N SER A 659 -34.70 13.55 -64.73
CA SER A 659 -33.70 14.35 -65.46
C SER A 659 -33.59 14.09 -66.97
N SER A 660 -34.72 14.04 -67.71
CA SER A 660 -34.67 13.96 -69.18
C SER A 660 -35.92 14.47 -69.92
N GLU A 661 -36.30 15.75 -69.79
CA GLU A 661 -36.92 16.49 -70.91
C GLU A 661 -36.94 18.03 -70.73
N ALA A 662 -37.10 18.74 -71.85
CA ALA A 662 -37.14 20.21 -72.04
C ALA A 662 -35.81 20.99 -71.85
N GLY A 663 -35.53 21.95 -72.75
CA GLY A 663 -34.33 22.80 -72.68
C GLY A 663 -34.37 24.05 -73.56
N SER A 664 -33.29 24.83 -73.46
CA SER A 664 -32.88 25.98 -74.31
C SER A 664 -33.82 27.20 -74.46
N SER A 665 -33.44 28.33 -73.84
CA SER A 665 -33.31 29.65 -74.51
C SER A 665 -32.28 30.52 -73.74
N GLU A 666 -31.87 31.65 -74.34
CA GLU A 666 -30.76 32.54 -73.89
C GLU A 666 -31.23 33.57 -72.81
N ALA A 667 -30.40 34.38 -72.13
CA ALA A 667 -29.04 34.87 -72.41
C ALA A 667 -28.19 35.23 -71.15
N LYS A 668 -26.97 35.74 -71.37
CA LYS A 668 -25.93 36.23 -70.43
C LYS A 668 -25.94 37.79 -70.30
N PRO A 669 -25.08 38.46 -69.48
CA PRO A 669 -23.97 38.02 -68.60
C PRO A 669 -24.24 38.40 -67.10
N GLU A 670 -23.38 38.75 -66.11
CA GLU A 670 -21.93 39.13 -65.97
C GLU A 670 -21.20 38.41 -64.78
N ASP A 671 -20.43 39.11 -63.94
CA ASP A 671 -19.32 38.58 -63.07
C ASP A 671 -19.06 39.49 -61.82
N GLU A 672 -17.89 39.36 -61.17
CA GLU A 672 -17.24 40.14 -60.10
C GLU A 672 -17.32 39.59 -58.65
N LYS A 673 -16.55 38.51 -58.43
CA LYS A 673 -15.43 38.43 -57.45
C LYS A 673 -15.63 38.75 -55.94
N LYS A 674 -15.56 37.65 -55.18
CA LYS A 674 -14.65 37.36 -54.02
C LYS A 674 -13.49 38.35 -53.74
N PRO A 675 -13.03 38.46 -52.47
CA PRO A 675 -12.27 37.38 -51.80
C PRO A 675 -13.05 36.21 -51.21
#